data_AF-A0A1X7UFY1-F1
#
_entry.id   AF-A0A1X7UFY1-F1
#
_cell.length_a   1.000
_cell.length_b   1.000
_cell.length_c   1.000
_cell.angle_alpha   90.00
_cell.angle_beta   90.00
_cell.angle_gamma   90.00
#
_symmetry.space_group_name_H-M   'P 1'
#
loop_
_entity.id
_entity.type
_entity.pdbx_description
1 polymer ?
#
loop_
_entity_poly.entity_id
_entity_poly.type
_entity_poly.pdbx_seq_one_letter_code
_entity_poly.pdbx_strand_id
1 'polypeptide(L)'
;MKTLLSLFCLVTYLTCALSANGWPVSLDMACNKALSAVACSFEFTNNANEDLYLLKRNTPLEGLDSQFVSVSLDGRPLEYEGIIMRRAPPTKDEFVLLKAGESISATVQITDAFSIDTDGLYTVQYSRPLQYLSVPQCIIDHHFRGVVFYLKGVFCSNFIVNIAKPTAMSETDPLLPKRRESNGYANGSTNHSVNLSESVVDVTGLTRADDVPLKVKESKGRWISLYVLYFTMFLGSVTFSVVISSIYPYLQKITNNTSSTSFLGYIVAIYSLGQLLSSPLFGLWSDYQHAMVPLQTGLMMTVVFNILYCYAVVFSPTVGKIVLLVSRGLIGAGAGMSAVVRSYASSATTNIEKAGVFGIIGAATAIGFIVGPVLGLAFVPLGSEGYVIPKINLHFDMYTGPAYLSALLAIINMILLVFFFKEYRITPKRKKSNTIVLTKPISINSDDERSLSLGTPAINSDQESQSLKHDRIGAAVLIVLFFAILFAFSLYETIVTPYSMDEFAWTKKQGVFYNNLLFGVLSIISAINFFSARCIVRCVDERTGIMVGLFLMCIGFLITMPLGNELPKVGMIDIDTLNSSYVITQNSSTVALGCRYPKLKWCTHVPRLYLSQYIIGAIIFTLGYPAAFVYCFTLFSKLLGPKPQGIMMGLITASGSLARCVGPLFVTFVYDATGPQITLATVDGILGLAIILLAVSYYRLVPLGHKRGFSKRL
;
A
#
# COMPACT_ATOMS: atom_id res chain seq x y z
N MET A 1 -23.74 -4.01 22.46
CA MET A 1 -22.80 -3.07 21.80
C MET A 1 -21.39 -3.11 22.40
N LYS A 2 -21.22 -2.97 23.73
CA LYS A 2 -19.91 -3.10 24.41
C LYS A 2 -19.27 -4.51 24.29
N THR A 3 -20.09 -5.56 24.28
CA THR A 3 -19.66 -6.95 24.11
C THR A 3 -19.18 -7.28 22.70
N LEU A 4 -19.79 -6.70 21.66
CA LEU A 4 -19.32 -6.86 20.27
C LEU A 4 -18.00 -6.11 20.06
N LEU A 5 -17.89 -4.86 20.53
CA LEU A 5 -16.66 -4.08 20.44
C LEU A 5 -15.51 -4.71 21.23
N SER A 6 -15.82 -5.34 22.37
CA SER A 6 -14.89 -6.14 23.16
C SER A 6 -14.45 -7.41 22.42
N LEU A 7 -15.35 -8.13 21.74
CA LEU A 7 -15.02 -9.29 20.89
C LEU A 7 -14.16 -8.90 19.67
N PHE A 8 -14.41 -7.71 19.10
CA PHE A 8 -13.65 -7.15 17.97
C PHE A 8 -12.23 -6.75 18.36
N CYS A 9 -12.06 -6.09 19.51
CA CYS A 9 -10.74 -5.90 20.12
C CYS A 9 -10.13 -7.24 20.48
N LEU A 10 -10.89 -8.22 20.99
CA LEU A 10 -10.35 -9.53 21.36
C LEU A 10 -9.84 -10.32 20.15
N VAL A 11 -10.48 -10.25 18.99
CA VAL A 11 -10.04 -10.99 17.79
C VAL A 11 -8.82 -10.33 17.15
N THR A 12 -8.79 -8.98 17.06
CA THR A 12 -7.57 -8.26 16.61
C THR A 12 -6.43 -8.38 17.61
N TYR A 13 -6.73 -8.35 18.91
CA TYR A 13 -5.77 -8.55 20.00
C TYR A 13 -5.34 -10.01 20.10
N LEU A 14 -6.19 -11.03 19.84
CA LEU A 14 -5.79 -12.44 19.78
C LEU A 14 -4.89 -12.71 18.57
N THR A 15 -5.16 -12.13 17.41
CA THR A 15 -4.25 -12.26 16.25
C THR A 15 -2.90 -11.57 16.49
N CYS A 16 -2.84 -10.58 17.38
CA CYS A 16 -1.60 -9.91 17.79
C CYS A 16 -0.92 -10.61 18.99
N ALA A 17 -1.70 -11.17 19.91
CA ALA A 17 -1.24 -11.85 21.14
C ALA A 17 -0.81 -13.29 20.88
N LEU A 18 -1.37 -13.97 19.87
CA LEU A 18 -0.84 -15.25 19.36
C LEU A 18 0.50 -15.07 18.61
N SER A 19 0.92 -13.82 18.35
CA SER A 19 2.27 -13.48 17.89
C SER A 19 3.20 -13.03 19.03
N ALA A 20 2.76 -13.05 20.28
CA ALA A 20 3.58 -12.76 21.45
C ALA A 20 4.19 -14.04 22.05
N ASN A 21 4.52 -15.03 21.21
CA ASN A 21 5.54 -16.00 21.61
C ASN A 21 6.85 -15.21 21.65
N GLY A 22 7.50 -15.19 22.81
CA GLY A 22 8.87 -14.70 22.93
C GLY A 22 9.72 -15.27 21.81
N TRP A 23 10.67 -14.47 21.32
CA TRP A 23 11.54 -14.88 20.22
C TRP A 23 12.13 -16.27 20.50
N PRO A 24 12.20 -17.15 19.48
CA PRO A 24 12.58 -18.55 19.68
C PRO A 24 14.03 -18.73 20.15
N VAL A 25 14.86 -17.69 20.02
CA VAL A 25 16.21 -17.64 20.59
C VAL A 25 16.32 -16.40 21.48
N SER A 26 16.68 -16.56 22.75
CA SER A 26 17.11 -15.46 23.62
C SER A 26 18.64 -15.30 23.57
N LEU A 27 19.10 -14.08 23.77
CA LEU A 27 20.52 -13.73 23.89
C LEU A 27 20.72 -13.07 25.25
N ASP A 28 21.67 -13.53 26.03
CA ASP A 28 22.15 -12.85 27.23
C ASP A 28 23.63 -12.46 27.04
N MET A 29 24.02 -11.31 27.58
CA MET A 29 25.38 -10.78 27.44
C MET A 29 25.91 -10.30 28.78
N ALA A 30 27.11 -10.73 29.13
CA ALA A 30 27.83 -10.29 30.32
C ALA A 30 29.29 -9.97 29.95
N CYS A 31 29.78 -8.79 30.33
CA CYS A 31 31.17 -8.40 30.11
C CYS A 31 31.92 -8.31 31.44
N ASN A 32 33.09 -8.93 31.49
CA ASN A 32 34.01 -8.89 32.61
C ASN A 32 35.29 -8.15 32.20
N LYS A 33 35.83 -7.38 33.15
CA LYS A 33 37.07 -6.62 32.98
C LYS A 33 38.20 -7.27 33.76
N ALA A 34 39.34 -7.50 33.10
CA ALA A 34 40.57 -7.94 33.74
C ALA A 34 41.73 -7.04 33.26
N LEU A 35 42.28 -6.21 34.17
CA LEU A 35 43.29 -5.19 33.86
C LEU A 35 42.89 -4.27 32.68
N SER A 36 43.62 -4.39 31.56
CA SER A 36 43.44 -3.64 30.30
C SER A 36 42.59 -4.36 29.26
N ALA A 37 42.14 -5.60 29.52
CA ALA A 37 41.32 -6.38 28.60
C ALA A 37 39.84 -6.39 29.03
N VAL A 38 38.95 -6.24 28.04
CA VAL A 38 37.49 -6.34 28.23
C VAL A 38 37.01 -7.57 27.47
N ALA A 39 36.55 -8.59 28.21
CA ALA A 39 35.99 -9.81 27.63
C ALA A 39 34.47 -9.82 27.81
N CYS A 40 33.74 -9.99 26.72
CA CYS A 40 32.28 -10.13 26.72
C CYS A 40 31.89 -11.56 26.37
N SER A 41 31.11 -12.18 27.25
CA SER A 41 30.45 -13.47 27.06
C SER A 41 29.02 -13.25 26.57
N PHE A 42 28.62 -14.07 25.60
CA PHE A 42 27.30 -14.06 24.97
C PHE A 42 26.72 -15.46 25.05
N GLU A 43 25.50 -15.59 25.54
CA GLU A 43 24.78 -16.86 25.64
C GLU A 43 23.53 -16.81 24.78
N PHE A 44 23.36 -17.80 23.89
CA PHE A 44 22.20 -17.97 23.03
C PHE A 44 21.40 -19.18 23.51
N THR A 45 20.14 -19.00 23.88
CA THR A 45 19.26 -20.07 24.38
C THR A 45 18.10 -20.31 23.42
N ASN A 46 17.88 -21.56 23.02
CA ASN A 46 16.73 -21.94 22.21
C ASN A 46 15.50 -22.15 23.10
N ASN A 47 14.56 -21.20 23.06
CA ASN A 47 13.30 -21.25 23.81
C ASN A 47 12.16 -21.89 23.01
N ALA A 48 12.41 -22.35 21.77
CA ALA A 48 11.42 -23.03 20.96
C ALA A 48 11.30 -24.52 21.35
N ASN A 49 10.14 -25.11 21.06
CA ASN A 49 9.90 -26.55 21.21
C ASN A 49 10.46 -27.39 20.05
N GLU A 50 11.33 -26.82 19.21
CA GLU A 50 11.95 -27.47 18.05
C GLU A 50 13.46 -27.16 18.01
N ASP A 51 14.25 -28.05 17.41
CA ASP A 51 15.68 -27.79 17.25
C ASP A 51 15.91 -26.72 16.16
N LEU A 52 16.89 -25.86 16.39
CA LEU A 52 17.24 -24.73 15.53
C LEU A 52 18.69 -24.81 15.09
N TYR A 53 18.96 -24.44 13.84
CA TYR A 53 20.32 -24.23 13.34
C TYR A 53 20.63 -22.74 13.34
N LEU A 54 21.47 -22.29 14.27
CA LEU A 54 21.90 -20.90 14.40
C LEU A 54 23.12 -20.63 13.52
N LEU A 55 23.08 -19.56 12.71
CA LEU A 55 24.21 -19.16 11.89
C LEU A 55 25.30 -18.52 12.75
N LYS A 56 26.55 -19.00 12.66
CA LYS A 56 27.70 -18.43 13.39
C LYS A 56 28.05 -17.01 12.92
N ARG A 57 27.75 -16.69 11.67
CA ARG A 57 28.12 -15.43 11.01
C ARG A 57 27.46 -14.21 11.64
N ASN A 58 28.21 -13.12 11.81
CA ASN A 58 27.77 -11.92 12.51
C ASN A 58 27.38 -12.20 13.98
N THR A 59 27.99 -13.22 14.59
CA THR A 59 27.80 -13.57 16.01
C THR A 59 29.17 -13.83 16.65
N PRO A 60 29.31 -13.74 17.97
CA PRO A 60 30.54 -14.10 18.68
C PRO A 60 30.97 -15.57 18.50
N LEU A 61 30.11 -16.45 17.97
CA LEU A 61 30.45 -17.86 17.69
C LEU A 61 31.54 -18.01 16.60
N GLU A 62 31.79 -16.98 15.80
CA GLU A 62 32.91 -16.93 14.84
C GLU A 62 34.08 -16.04 15.30
N GLY A 63 34.06 -15.54 16.54
CA GLY A 63 35.02 -14.54 17.01
C GLY A 63 34.73 -13.13 16.47
N LEU A 64 35.72 -12.23 16.51
CA LEU A 64 35.63 -10.83 16.04
C LEU A 64 36.00 -10.67 14.55
N ASP A 65 35.57 -11.63 13.72
CA ASP A 65 35.75 -11.59 12.27
C ASP A 65 34.69 -10.74 11.54
N SER A 66 33.71 -10.24 12.30
CA SER A 66 32.62 -9.41 11.83
C SER A 66 32.16 -8.44 12.93
N GLN A 67 31.73 -7.24 12.52
CA GLN A 67 31.25 -6.23 13.45
C GLN A 67 29.81 -6.54 13.91
N PHE A 68 29.68 -7.33 14.99
CA PHE A 68 28.40 -7.64 15.62
C PHE A 68 28.04 -6.78 16.84
N VAL A 69 29.02 -6.09 17.42
CA VAL A 69 28.85 -5.14 18.53
C VAL A 69 29.18 -3.72 18.11
N SER A 70 28.53 -2.75 18.76
CA SER A 70 28.87 -1.33 18.74
C SER A 70 29.31 -0.89 20.13
N VAL A 71 30.43 -0.17 20.22
CA VAL A 71 30.96 0.37 21.48
C VAL A 71 30.90 1.90 21.45
N SER A 72 30.50 2.52 22.54
CA SER A 72 30.51 3.98 22.70
C SER A 72 31.16 4.41 24.02
N LEU A 73 31.92 5.50 23.97
CA LEU A 73 32.53 6.17 25.12
C LEU A 73 31.73 7.45 25.43
N ASP A 74 31.12 7.53 26.62
CA ASP A 74 30.31 8.69 27.05
C ASP A 74 29.29 9.15 25.99
N GLY A 75 28.70 8.19 25.27
CA GLY A 75 27.72 8.42 24.20
C GLY A 75 28.30 8.73 22.82
N ARG A 76 29.63 8.82 22.66
CA ARG A 76 30.30 8.93 21.35
C ARG A 76 30.69 7.56 20.82
N PRO A 77 30.31 7.17 19.59
CA PRO A 77 30.64 5.85 19.04
C PRO A 77 32.14 5.72 18.77
N LEU A 78 32.71 4.56 19.11
CA LEU A 78 34.09 4.18 18.75
C LEU A 78 34.11 3.49 17.39
N GLU A 79 35.21 3.68 16.66
CA GLU A 79 35.44 3.03 15.37
C GLU A 79 35.85 1.57 15.57
N TYR A 80 35.37 0.69 14.69
CA TYR A 80 35.73 -0.73 14.72
C TYR A 80 37.01 -0.94 13.90
N GLU A 81 38.08 -1.38 14.56
CA GLU A 81 39.40 -1.60 13.96
C GLU A 81 39.66 -3.10 13.65
N GLY A 82 38.71 -3.97 13.99
CA GLY A 82 38.82 -5.42 13.75
C GLY A 82 38.70 -5.84 12.29
N ILE A 83 38.94 -7.12 12.04
CA ILE A 83 38.86 -7.73 10.70
C ILE A 83 37.40 -7.70 10.21
N ILE A 84 37.20 -7.33 8.94
CA ILE A 84 35.89 -7.39 8.27
C ILE A 84 35.99 -8.35 7.09
N MET A 85 35.54 -9.59 7.28
CA MET A 85 35.56 -10.60 6.22
C MET A 85 34.39 -10.45 5.22
N ARG A 86 34.72 -10.37 3.93
CA ARG A 86 33.75 -10.53 2.84
C ARG A 86 33.65 -12.03 2.48
N ARG A 87 32.46 -12.62 2.56
CA ARG A 87 32.26 -14.07 2.30
C ARG A 87 31.01 -14.33 1.44
N ALA A 88 31.01 -15.46 0.74
CA ALA A 88 29.91 -15.99 -0.06
C ALA A 88 28.67 -16.34 0.80
N PRO A 89 27.53 -16.80 0.23
CA PRO A 89 26.39 -17.28 1.01
C PRO A 89 26.79 -18.40 2.00
N PRO A 90 26.19 -18.45 3.19
CA PRO A 90 26.60 -19.37 4.24
C PRO A 90 26.45 -20.82 3.79
N THR A 91 27.43 -21.65 4.14
CA THR A 91 27.43 -23.10 3.91
C THR A 91 26.89 -23.85 5.13
N LYS A 92 26.62 -25.16 5.00
CA LYS A 92 26.07 -25.98 6.09
C LYS A 92 26.95 -25.94 7.35
N ASP A 93 28.26 -25.89 7.16
CA ASP A 93 29.25 -26.00 8.24
C ASP A 93 29.34 -24.70 9.09
N GLU A 94 28.72 -23.62 8.61
CA GLU A 94 28.61 -22.33 9.29
C GLU A 94 27.40 -22.25 10.23
N PHE A 95 26.57 -23.30 10.31
CA PHE A 95 25.45 -23.40 11.24
C PHE A 95 25.81 -24.28 12.45
N VAL A 96 25.27 -23.92 13.62
CA VAL A 96 25.34 -24.72 14.85
C VAL A 96 23.94 -25.22 15.18
N LEU A 97 23.81 -26.51 15.46
CA LEU A 97 22.57 -27.08 15.98
C LEU A 97 22.41 -26.71 17.47
N LEU A 98 21.27 -26.12 17.81
CA LEU A 98 20.78 -25.84 19.15
C LEU A 98 19.49 -26.62 19.36
N LYS A 99 19.51 -27.65 20.21
CA LYS A 99 18.29 -28.40 20.53
C LYS A 99 17.29 -27.54 21.30
N ALA A 100 16.02 -27.95 21.32
CA ALA A 100 15.01 -27.29 22.14
C ALA A 100 15.47 -27.20 23.61
N GLY A 101 15.52 -25.99 24.17
CA GLY A 101 15.99 -25.72 25.54
C GLY A 101 17.51 -25.66 25.73
N GLU A 102 18.32 -25.84 24.68
CA GLU A 102 19.78 -25.80 24.78
C GLU A 102 20.32 -24.36 24.71
N SER A 103 21.41 -24.09 25.43
CA SER A 103 22.18 -22.85 25.36
C SER A 103 23.56 -23.08 24.76
N ILE A 104 24.06 -22.13 23.97
CA ILE A 104 25.47 -22.06 23.55
C ILE A 104 26.05 -20.70 23.89
N SER A 105 27.29 -20.66 24.38
CA SER A 105 27.97 -19.42 24.69
C SER A 105 29.30 -19.24 23.94
N ALA A 106 29.66 -17.99 23.70
CA ALA A 106 30.96 -17.60 23.18
C ALA A 106 31.46 -16.32 23.86
N THR A 107 32.77 -16.26 24.07
CA THR A 107 33.44 -15.12 24.69
C THR A 107 34.41 -14.49 23.71
N VAL A 108 34.33 -13.17 23.54
CA VAL A 108 35.25 -12.38 22.69
C VAL A 108 35.91 -11.26 23.48
N GLN A 109 37.15 -10.93 23.15
CA GLN A 109 37.86 -9.79 23.75
C GLN A 109 37.60 -8.53 22.92
N ILE A 110 36.81 -7.61 23.45
CA ILE A 110 36.41 -6.37 22.77
C ILE A 110 37.63 -5.49 22.42
N THR A 111 38.68 -5.57 23.24
CA THR A 111 39.96 -4.86 23.04
C THR A 111 40.73 -5.30 21.79
N ASP A 112 40.38 -6.44 21.18
CA ASP A 112 41.02 -6.89 19.93
C ASP A 112 40.49 -6.12 18.70
N ALA A 113 39.35 -5.44 18.82
CA ALA A 113 38.68 -4.75 17.71
C ALA A 113 38.31 -3.28 18.00
N PHE A 114 38.49 -2.81 19.23
CA PHE A 114 38.26 -1.42 19.64
C PHE A 114 39.40 -0.92 20.51
N SER A 115 39.92 0.27 20.20
CA SER A 115 40.90 0.97 21.02
C SER A 115 40.23 1.56 22.27
N ILE A 116 40.72 1.17 23.46
CA ILE A 116 40.20 1.60 24.77
C ILE A 116 41.33 2.31 25.51
N ASP A 117 41.70 3.50 25.01
CA ASP A 117 42.88 4.24 25.48
C ASP A 117 42.55 5.39 26.45
N THR A 118 41.27 5.76 26.54
CA THR A 118 40.81 6.95 27.29
C THR A 118 39.93 6.59 28.49
N ASP A 119 39.94 7.45 29.50
CA ASP A 119 39.12 7.28 30.71
C ASP A 119 37.67 7.71 30.44
N GLY A 120 36.69 6.88 30.79
CA GLY A 120 35.27 7.20 30.66
C GLY A 120 34.36 5.97 30.75
N LEU A 121 33.05 6.17 30.55
CA LEU A 121 32.05 5.11 30.59
C LEU A 121 31.92 4.46 29.21
N TYR A 122 32.30 3.18 29.12
CA TYR A 122 32.13 2.40 27.90
C TYR A 122 30.81 1.64 27.94
N THR A 123 30.02 1.79 26.87
CA THR A 123 28.78 1.06 26.63
C THR A 123 28.98 0.12 25.45
N VAL A 124 28.83 -1.18 25.68
CA VAL A 124 28.86 -2.22 24.63
C VAL A 124 27.43 -2.64 24.30
N GLN A 125 27.09 -2.64 23.01
CA GLN A 125 25.76 -3.01 22.52
C GLN A 125 25.84 -4.02 21.36
N TYR A 126 25.08 -5.12 21.47
CA TYR A 126 24.88 -6.05 20.35
C TYR A 126 23.99 -5.40 19.28
N SER A 127 24.47 -5.36 18.03
CA SER A 127 23.92 -4.49 16.97
C SER A 127 23.46 -5.22 15.71
N ARG A 128 23.67 -6.54 15.63
CA ARG A 128 23.34 -7.35 14.45
C ARG A 128 22.15 -8.27 14.72
N PRO A 129 21.40 -8.63 13.67
CA PRO A 129 20.29 -9.58 13.82
C PRO A 129 20.77 -11.03 13.80
N LEU A 130 20.25 -11.85 14.71
CA LEU A 130 20.48 -13.31 14.68
C LEU A 130 19.67 -13.98 13.57
N GLN A 131 20.24 -15.05 13.04
CA GLN A 131 19.77 -15.78 11.87
C GLN A 131 19.72 -17.28 12.17
N TYR A 132 18.56 -17.94 12.00
CA TYR A 132 18.41 -19.37 12.29
C TYR A 132 17.49 -20.12 11.29
N LEU A 133 17.50 -21.46 11.33
CA LEU A 133 16.69 -22.38 10.52
C LEU A 133 16.03 -23.47 11.40
N SER A 134 14.79 -23.89 11.09
CA SER A 134 14.07 -24.97 11.79
C SER A 134 14.23 -26.34 11.10
N VAL A 135 14.28 -27.45 11.86
CA VAL A 135 14.51 -28.83 11.39
C VAL A 135 13.67 -29.32 10.19
N PRO A 136 12.36 -29.04 10.04
CA PRO A 136 11.60 -29.61 8.93
C PRO A 136 12.05 -29.15 7.53
N GLN A 137 12.96 -28.17 7.43
CA GLN A 137 13.60 -27.75 6.18
C GLN A 137 14.98 -28.38 5.93
N CYS A 138 15.57 -29.06 6.92
CA CYS A 138 16.94 -29.58 6.82
C CYS A 138 17.01 -31.05 6.37
N ILE A 139 15.88 -31.80 6.41
CA ILE A 139 15.84 -33.26 6.15
C ILE A 139 15.47 -33.63 4.70
N ILE A 140 15.41 -32.68 3.75
CA ILE A 140 15.22 -33.02 2.32
C ILE A 140 16.33 -32.40 1.48
N ASP A 141 17.49 -33.06 1.40
CA ASP A 141 18.16 -33.46 0.15
C ASP A 141 19.59 -33.93 0.41
N HIS A 142 19.90 -35.15 -0.02
CA HIS A 142 21.24 -35.77 0.05
C HIS A 142 22.22 -35.28 -1.03
N HIS A 143 21.94 -34.15 -1.70
CA HIS A 143 22.82 -33.56 -2.74
C HIS A 143 23.17 -32.10 -2.43
N PHE A 144 24.23 -31.90 -1.66
CA PHE A 144 24.78 -30.59 -1.30
C PHE A 144 25.63 -29.97 -2.44
N ARG A 145 24.99 -29.49 -3.51
CA ARG A 145 25.59 -28.49 -4.42
C ARG A 145 24.52 -27.46 -4.82
N GLY A 146 24.60 -26.26 -4.22
CA GLY A 146 23.87 -25.08 -4.71
C GLY A 146 22.61 -24.64 -3.94
N VAL A 147 22.47 -25.00 -2.67
CA VAL A 147 21.29 -24.63 -1.86
C VAL A 147 21.48 -23.26 -1.20
N VAL A 148 20.58 -22.32 -1.49
CA VAL A 148 20.43 -21.04 -0.80
C VAL A 148 19.60 -21.28 0.46
N PHE A 149 20.19 -21.09 1.64
CA PHE A 149 19.48 -21.21 2.91
C PHE A 149 18.46 -20.06 3.09
N TYR A 150 17.20 -20.41 3.35
CA TYR A 150 16.13 -19.44 3.61
C TYR A 150 16.12 -19.07 5.11
N LEU A 151 16.76 -17.95 5.44
CA LEU A 151 16.83 -17.43 6.80
C LEU A 151 15.44 -16.99 7.31
N LYS A 152 15.06 -17.45 8.51
CA LYS A 152 13.81 -17.08 9.19
C LYS A 152 14.15 -16.28 10.45
N GLY A 153 13.52 -15.11 10.60
CA GLY A 153 13.62 -14.27 11.80
C GLY A 153 14.85 -13.37 11.86
N VAL A 154 14.67 -12.19 12.44
CA VAL A 154 15.71 -11.19 12.75
C VAL A 154 15.48 -10.84 14.22
N PHE A 155 16.30 -11.36 15.12
CA PHE A 155 16.26 -10.98 16.54
C PHE A 155 17.12 -9.74 16.75
N CYS A 156 16.53 -8.64 17.21
CA CYS A 156 17.27 -7.47 17.69
C CYS A 156 17.06 -7.35 19.19
N SER A 157 18.11 -7.57 19.98
CA SER A 157 18.13 -7.15 21.38
C SER A 157 19.20 -6.10 21.58
N ASN A 158 18.85 -5.03 22.30
CA ASN A 158 19.78 -4.00 22.72
C ASN A 158 20.16 -4.29 24.17
N PHE A 159 21.31 -4.91 24.39
CA PHE A 159 21.92 -4.98 25.72
C PHE A 159 22.94 -3.86 25.86
N ILE A 160 22.95 -3.19 27.01
CA ILE A 160 23.92 -2.15 27.35
C ILE A 160 24.68 -2.64 28.58
N VAL A 161 25.97 -2.91 28.43
CA VAL A 161 26.86 -3.17 29.57
C VAL A 161 27.78 -1.96 29.75
N ASN A 162 27.73 -1.39 30.96
CA ASN A 162 28.51 -0.24 31.36
C ASN A 162 29.79 -0.70 32.09
N ILE A 163 30.95 -0.24 31.62
CA ILE A 163 32.24 -0.60 32.20
C ILE A 163 32.96 0.68 32.67
N ALA A 164 33.30 0.75 33.96
CA ALA A 164 34.10 1.83 34.55
C ALA A 164 35.60 1.45 34.64
N LYS A 165 36.51 2.44 34.66
CA LYS A 165 37.94 2.21 34.89
C LYS A 165 38.24 1.99 36.39
N PRO A 166 39.12 1.04 36.78
CA PRO A 166 39.64 1.00 38.15
C PRO A 166 40.61 2.16 38.36
N THR A 167 40.46 2.88 39.47
CA THR A 167 41.45 3.84 39.99
C THR A 167 42.75 3.08 40.28
N ALA A 168 43.85 3.51 39.67
CA ALA A 168 45.16 2.89 39.87
C ALA A 168 45.67 3.13 41.30
N MET A 169 46.12 2.06 41.96
CA MET A 169 46.81 2.08 43.24
C MET A 169 48.33 2.25 42.96
N SER A 170 48.95 3.21 43.66
CA SER A 170 50.37 3.59 43.73
C SER A 170 51.43 2.61 43.17
N GLU A 171 52.18 3.05 42.15
CA GLU A 171 53.45 2.46 41.69
C GLU A 171 54.64 2.95 42.54
N THR A 172 55.59 2.05 42.81
CA THR A 172 56.98 2.38 43.21
C THR A 172 57.91 1.64 42.24
N ASP A 173 58.80 2.42 41.61
CA ASP A 173 59.89 2.08 40.67
C ASP A 173 61.01 1.21 41.32
N PRO A 174 62.11 0.78 40.63
CA PRO A 174 62.44 0.81 39.18
C PRO A 174 63.11 -0.48 38.64
N LEU A 175 63.39 -0.55 37.31
CA LEU A 175 64.73 -0.79 36.69
C LEU A 175 64.64 -1.20 35.18
N LEU A 176 65.37 -0.44 34.35
CA LEU A 176 65.73 -0.61 32.91
C LEU A 176 66.52 -1.94 32.63
N PRO A 177 66.88 -2.36 31.37
CA PRO A 177 67.07 -1.56 30.15
C PRO A 177 66.83 -2.18 28.72
N LYS A 178 67.00 -1.30 27.72
CA LYS A 178 67.64 -1.45 26.39
C LYS A 178 66.80 -1.77 25.12
N ARG A 179 66.60 -0.69 24.36
CA ARG A 179 66.28 -0.56 22.93
C ARG A 179 67.52 -0.90 22.08
N ARG A 180 67.33 -1.58 20.94
CA ARG A 180 68.35 -1.81 19.90
C ARG A 180 67.87 -1.19 18.58
N GLU A 181 68.63 -0.23 18.07
CA GLU A 181 68.50 0.36 16.74
C GLU A 181 69.18 -0.53 15.68
N SER A 182 68.73 -0.46 14.43
CA SER A 182 69.63 -0.63 13.28
C SER A 182 69.32 0.44 12.22
N ASN A 183 70.34 1.26 11.95
CA ASN A 183 70.39 2.24 10.85
C ASN A 183 70.75 1.57 9.52
N GLY A 184 70.27 2.15 8.42
CA GLY A 184 70.76 1.93 7.06
C GLY A 184 70.47 3.17 6.20
N TYR A 185 71.55 3.82 5.74
CA TYR A 185 71.63 5.15 5.11
C TYR A 185 71.38 5.16 3.59
N ALA A 186 71.02 6.35 3.09
CA ALA A 186 71.52 7.06 1.89
C ALA A 186 70.59 7.28 0.67
N ASN A 187 70.23 8.58 0.52
CA ASN A 187 70.30 9.48 -0.64
C ASN A 187 69.55 9.22 -1.96
N GLY A 188 68.88 10.28 -2.43
CA GLY A 188 68.73 10.56 -3.87
C GLY A 188 67.39 11.18 -4.25
N SER A 189 67.43 12.43 -4.69
CA SER A 189 66.29 13.33 -4.96
C SER A 189 65.63 13.16 -6.35
N THR A 190 64.46 13.79 -6.46
CA THR A 190 63.78 14.36 -7.66
C THR A 190 62.96 13.50 -8.63
N ASN A 191 61.67 13.86 -8.64
CA ASN A 191 60.76 14.09 -9.78
C ASN A 191 60.14 12.94 -10.60
N HIS A 192 58.82 13.09 -10.69
CA HIS A 192 57.91 12.72 -11.77
C HIS A 192 57.60 11.24 -12.06
N SER A 193 56.39 10.88 -11.61
CA SER A 193 55.32 10.23 -12.35
C SER A 193 55.59 8.91 -13.07
N VAL A 194 54.74 7.95 -12.70
CA VAL A 194 53.98 6.99 -13.52
C VAL A 194 54.13 5.61 -12.91
N ASN A 195 53.17 5.22 -12.07
CA ASN A 195 52.93 3.82 -11.76
C ASN A 195 51.52 3.45 -12.23
N LEU A 196 51.49 2.55 -13.20
CA LEU A 196 50.29 1.88 -13.69
C LEU A 196 49.66 1.10 -12.54
N SER A 197 48.46 1.51 -12.12
CA SER A 197 47.58 0.65 -11.36
C SER A 197 46.82 -0.27 -12.33
N GLU A 198 47.13 -1.56 -12.29
CA GLU A 198 46.26 -2.61 -12.83
C GLU A 198 44.94 -2.60 -12.06
N SER A 199 43.88 -2.16 -12.75
CA SER A 199 42.51 -2.28 -12.29
C SER A 199 42.01 -3.71 -12.55
N VAL A 200 42.12 -4.59 -11.55
CA VAL A 200 41.41 -5.88 -11.55
C VAL A 200 39.93 -5.61 -11.26
N VAL A 201 39.10 -5.99 -12.23
CA VAL A 201 37.65 -5.84 -12.24
C VAL A 201 37.02 -6.75 -11.18
N ASP A 202 36.36 -6.12 -10.22
CA ASP A 202 35.62 -6.74 -9.11
C ASP A 202 34.36 -7.46 -9.64
N VAL A 203 34.44 -8.79 -9.81
CA VAL A 203 33.30 -9.65 -10.19
C VAL A 203 32.67 -10.27 -8.94
N THR A 204 32.17 -9.46 -8.00
CA THR A 204 31.27 -9.94 -6.94
C THR A 204 30.19 -8.92 -6.59
N GLY A 205 29.07 -8.97 -7.32
CA GLY A 205 27.94 -8.05 -7.14
C GLY A 205 26.60 -8.77 -7.17
N LEU A 206 26.32 -9.60 -6.16
CA LEU A 206 24.99 -10.15 -5.89
C LEU A 206 24.64 -9.93 -4.41
N THR A 207 24.71 -8.68 -3.97
CA THR A 207 23.96 -8.21 -2.81
C THR A 207 22.52 -7.93 -3.23
N ARG A 208 21.57 -8.38 -2.41
CA ARG A 208 20.12 -8.20 -2.58
C ARG A 208 19.82 -6.71 -2.71
N ALA A 209 18.95 -6.35 -3.67
CA ALA A 209 18.59 -4.97 -3.98
C ALA A 209 17.85 -4.22 -2.84
N ASP A 210 17.58 -4.88 -1.71
CA ASP A 210 16.75 -4.39 -0.62
C ASP A 210 17.54 -3.72 0.53
N ASP A 211 18.87 -3.87 0.59
CA ASP A 211 19.69 -3.45 1.75
C ASP A 211 20.73 -2.34 1.42
N VAL A 212 20.36 -1.36 0.60
CA VAL A 212 21.16 -0.12 0.52
C VAL A 212 20.65 0.82 1.61
N PRO A 213 21.43 1.10 2.69
CA PRO A 213 21.02 2.09 3.66
C PRO A 213 20.91 3.46 2.97
N LEU A 214 19.68 3.91 2.75
CA LEU A 214 19.37 5.27 2.32
C LEU A 214 19.98 6.23 3.34
N LYS A 215 20.63 7.30 2.86
CA LYS A 215 21.13 8.37 3.76
C LYS A 215 19.95 8.87 4.62
N VAL A 216 20.16 9.05 5.92
CA VAL A 216 19.10 9.42 6.89
C VAL A 216 18.28 10.65 6.43
N LYS A 217 18.93 11.63 5.77
CA LYS A 217 18.29 12.84 5.21
C LYS A 217 17.39 12.54 4.00
N GLU A 218 17.79 11.61 3.13
CA GLU A 218 16.98 11.15 1.99
C GLU A 218 15.76 10.35 2.46
N SER A 219 15.88 9.63 3.58
CA SER A 219 14.75 8.92 4.21
C SER A 219 13.68 9.89 4.73
N LYS A 220 14.05 10.96 5.45
CA LYS A 220 13.07 11.93 5.98
C LYS A 220 12.31 12.67 4.87
N GLY A 221 13.00 13.12 3.81
CA GLY A 221 12.37 13.84 2.70
C GLY A 221 11.37 12.99 1.90
N ARG A 222 11.66 11.70 1.73
CA ARG A 222 10.77 10.72 1.10
C ARG A 222 9.43 10.59 1.83
N TRP A 223 9.47 10.44 3.15
CA TRP A 223 8.25 10.30 3.96
C TRP A 223 7.40 11.57 3.96
N ILE A 224 8.02 12.75 4.00
CA ILE A 224 7.29 14.03 3.84
C ILE A 224 6.49 14.04 2.53
N SER A 225 7.11 13.59 1.44
CA SER A 225 6.46 13.54 0.13
C SER A 225 5.30 12.54 0.10
N LEU A 226 5.44 11.38 0.76
CA LEU A 226 4.34 10.42 0.92
C LEU A 226 3.18 10.99 1.76
N TYR A 227 3.46 11.69 2.86
CA TYR A 227 2.43 12.33 3.67
C TYR A 227 1.65 13.39 2.90
N VAL A 228 2.33 14.21 2.09
CA VAL A 228 1.68 15.18 1.19
C VAL A 228 0.73 14.45 0.24
N LEU A 229 1.15 13.33 -0.36
CA LEU A 229 0.31 12.55 -1.27
C LEU A 229 -0.86 11.86 -0.58
N TYR A 230 -0.72 11.41 0.67
CA TYR A 230 -1.86 10.90 1.45
C TYR A 230 -2.90 11.99 1.64
N PHE A 231 -2.46 13.21 1.96
CA PHE A 231 -3.35 14.35 2.10
C PHE A 231 -3.98 14.75 0.77
N THR A 232 -3.25 14.69 -0.35
CA THR A 232 -3.80 14.88 -1.71
C THR A 232 -4.92 13.89 -2.01
N MET A 233 -4.76 12.61 -1.66
CA MET A 233 -5.81 11.59 -1.87
C MET A 233 -7.03 11.84 -0.98
N PHE A 234 -6.82 12.27 0.27
CA PHE A 234 -7.89 12.68 1.17
C PHE A 234 -8.68 13.86 0.59
N LEU A 235 -8.01 14.96 0.24
CA LEU A 235 -8.66 16.14 -0.33
C LEU A 235 -9.37 15.83 -1.65
N GLY A 236 -8.74 15.05 -2.53
CA GLY A 236 -9.37 14.59 -3.77
C GLY A 236 -10.70 13.86 -3.51
N SER A 237 -10.73 12.97 -2.50
CA SER A 237 -11.94 12.26 -2.11
C SER A 237 -13.02 13.18 -1.50
N VAL A 238 -12.62 14.16 -0.68
CA VAL A 238 -13.53 15.21 -0.15
C VAL A 238 -14.17 15.99 -1.29
N THR A 239 -13.37 16.46 -2.26
CA THR A 239 -13.88 17.24 -3.41
C THR A 239 -14.85 16.45 -4.28
N PHE A 240 -14.61 15.15 -4.46
CA PHE A 240 -15.56 14.28 -5.17
C PHE A 240 -16.88 14.18 -4.39
N SER A 241 -16.81 13.89 -3.08
CA SER A 241 -17.99 13.54 -2.31
C SER A 241 -18.86 14.73 -1.86
N VAL A 242 -18.27 15.90 -1.63
CA VAL A 242 -19.01 17.10 -1.19
C VAL A 242 -20.06 17.55 -2.23
N VAL A 243 -19.78 17.37 -3.52
CA VAL A 243 -20.66 17.81 -4.62
C VAL A 243 -21.79 16.80 -4.89
N ILE A 244 -21.65 15.53 -4.48
CA ILE A 244 -22.65 14.48 -4.76
C ILE A 244 -23.99 14.78 -4.07
N SER A 245 -23.96 15.33 -2.85
CA SER A 245 -25.19 15.64 -2.11
C SER A 245 -25.97 16.84 -2.68
N SER A 246 -25.29 17.79 -3.34
CA SER A 246 -25.91 19.02 -3.86
C SER A 246 -26.27 18.96 -5.35
N ILE A 247 -25.73 18.00 -6.11
CA ILE A 247 -25.87 18.01 -7.57
C ILE A 247 -27.29 17.79 -8.08
N TYR A 248 -28.07 16.92 -7.42
CA TYR A 248 -29.46 16.70 -7.79
C TYR A 248 -30.32 17.98 -7.64
N PRO A 249 -30.38 18.63 -6.45
CA PRO A 249 -31.14 19.86 -6.32
C PRO A 249 -30.56 21.00 -7.18
N TYR A 250 -29.25 21.03 -7.46
CA TYR A 250 -28.66 22.00 -8.38
C TYR A 250 -29.15 21.83 -9.82
N LEU A 251 -29.21 20.59 -10.33
CA LEU A 251 -29.76 20.28 -11.65
C LEU A 251 -31.21 20.72 -11.77
N GLN A 252 -32.01 20.49 -10.72
CA GLN A 252 -33.41 20.92 -10.68
C GLN A 252 -33.54 22.45 -10.70
N LYS A 253 -32.65 23.18 -10.00
CA LYS A 253 -32.58 24.64 -10.06
C LYS A 253 -32.24 25.16 -11.46
N ILE A 254 -31.22 24.61 -12.12
CA ILE A 254 -30.81 25.06 -13.47
C ILE A 254 -31.91 24.82 -14.52
N THR A 255 -32.68 23.75 -14.35
CA THR A 255 -33.64 23.29 -15.35
C THR A 255 -35.10 23.57 -15.00
N ASN A 256 -35.34 24.44 -14.02
CA ASN A 256 -36.68 24.79 -13.53
C ASN A 256 -37.56 23.55 -13.30
N ASN A 257 -37.03 22.56 -12.59
CA ASN A 257 -37.68 21.28 -12.27
C ASN A 257 -38.10 20.38 -13.45
N THR A 258 -37.56 20.63 -14.66
CA THR A 258 -37.97 19.89 -15.88
C THR A 258 -37.11 18.64 -16.15
N SER A 259 -35.95 18.50 -15.50
CA SER A 259 -35.01 17.41 -15.78
C SER A 259 -35.37 16.10 -15.09
N SER A 260 -35.24 15.00 -15.85
CA SER A 260 -35.44 13.63 -15.37
C SER A 260 -34.33 13.16 -14.44
N THR A 261 -34.67 12.24 -13.53
CA THR A 261 -33.71 11.51 -12.69
C THR A 261 -32.71 10.69 -13.50
N SER A 262 -33.06 10.29 -14.73
CA SER A 262 -32.16 9.61 -15.66
C SER A 262 -30.98 10.49 -16.08
N PHE A 263 -31.19 11.80 -16.26
CA PHE A 263 -30.10 12.71 -16.64
C PHE A 263 -29.09 12.90 -15.51
N LEU A 264 -29.54 12.88 -14.25
CA LEU A 264 -28.65 12.84 -13.09
C LEU A 264 -27.68 11.64 -13.15
N GLY A 265 -28.19 10.47 -13.57
CA GLY A 265 -27.36 9.27 -13.76
C GLY A 265 -26.20 9.50 -14.74
N TYR A 266 -26.45 10.20 -15.86
CA TYR A 266 -25.38 10.57 -16.79
C TYR A 266 -24.36 11.53 -16.18
N ILE A 267 -24.80 12.50 -15.36
CA ILE A 267 -23.89 13.45 -14.69
C ILE A 267 -23.01 12.75 -13.64
N VAL A 268 -23.54 11.73 -12.94
CA VAL A 268 -22.74 10.94 -12.00
C VAL A 268 -21.75 10.05 -12.76
N ALA A 269 -22.19 9.39 -13.83
CA ALA A 269 -21.37 8.48 -14.63
C ALA A 269 -20.24 9.19 -15.40
N ILE A 270 -20.48 10.41 -15.92
CA ILE A 270 -19.49 11.14 -16.74
C ILE A 270 -18.21 11.47 -15.95
N TYR A 271 -18.32 11.68 -14.64
CA TYR A 271 -17.15 11.86 -13.78
C TYR A 271 -16.25 10.62 -13.81
N SER A 272 -16.84 9.44 -13.60
CA SER A 272 -16.12 8.17 -13.66
C SER A 272 -15.60 7.86 -15.06
N LEU A 273 -16.35 8.23 -16.11
CA LEU A 273 -15.88 8.11 -17.50
C LEU A 273 -14.66 9.00 -17.78
N GLY A 274 -14.68 10.25 -17.30
CA GLY A 274 -13.54 11.17 -17.40
C GLY A 274 -12.29 10.59 -16.73
N GLN A 275 -12.44 10.06 -15.51
CA GLN A 275 -11.34 9.43 -14.77
C GLN A 275 -10.84 8.14 -15.45
N LEU A 276 -11.75 7.33 -15.99
CA LEU A 276 -11.45 6.10 -16.72
C LEU A 276 -10.54 6.37 -17.92
N LEU A 277 -10.85 7.41 -18.71
CA LEU A 277 -10.07 7.75 -19.90
C LEU A 277 -8.75 8.45 -19.54
N SER A 278 -8.74 9.28 -18.50
CA SER A 278 -7.57 10.06 -18.15
C SER A 278 -6.53 9.29 -17.33
N SER A 279 -6.92 8.32 -16.50
CA SER A 279 -5.98 7.67 -15.57
C SER A 279 -4.81 6.95 -16.27
N PRO A 280 -4.97 6.25 -17.41
CA PRO A 280 -3.84 5.70 -18.15
C PRO A 280 -2.96 6.78 -18.79
N LEU A 281 -3.56 7.89 -19.25
CA LEU A 281 -2.83 9.02 -19.85
C LEU A 281 -1.95 9.74 -18.82
N PHE A 282 -2.51 10.05 -17.65
CA PHE A 282 -1.75 10.63 -16.53
C PHE A 282 -0.68 9.66 -16.03
N GLY A 283 -1.00 8.35 -15.98
CA GLY A 283 -0.03 7.30 -15.67
C GLY A 283 1.16 7.30 -16.63
N LEU A 284 0.90 7.25 -17.94
CA LEU A 284 1.92 7.32 -18.99
C LEU A 284 2.76 8.60 -18.89
N TRP A 285 2.10 9.74 -18.67
CA TRP A 285 2.78 11.02 -18.53
C TRP A 285 3.74 11.04 -17.32
N SER A 286 3.35 10.42 -16.20
CA SER A 286 4.23 10.30 -15.03
C SER A 286 5.42 9.36 -15.22
N ASP A 287 5.36 8.45 -16.19
CA ASP A 287 6.49 7.59 -16.53
C ASP A 287 7.55 8.35 -17.34
N TYR A 288 7.13 9.26 -18.22
CA TYR A 288 8.01 10.07 -19.05
C TYR A 288 8.55 11.34 -18.38
N GLN A 289 7.76 11.97 -17.51
CA GLN A 289 8.12 13.21 -16.82
C GLN A 289 8.08 13.07 -15.29
N HIS A 290 8.55 14.09 -14.59
CA HIS A 290 8.44 14.18 -13.13
C HIS A 290 6.98 14.11 -12.67
N ALA A 291 6.69 13.30 -11.64
CA ALA A 291 5.32 13.05 -11.15
C ALA A 291 4.58 14.33 -10.72
N MET A 292 5.32 15.39 -10.39
CA MET A 292 4.79 16.70 -9.98
C MET A 292 3.95 17.38 -11.06
N VAL A 293 4.38 17.34 -12.33
CA VAL A 293 3.71 18.06 -13.43
C VAL A 293 2.32 17.46 -13.73
N PRO A 294 2.17 16.12 -13.86
CA PRO A 294 0.85 15.49 -13.97
C PRO A 294 -0.05 15.71 -12.74
N LEU A 295 0.50 15.78 -11.52
CA LEU A 295 -0.31 16.04 -10.32
C LEU A 295 -0.88 17.48 -10.33
N GLN A 296 -0.05 18.47 -10.66
CA GLN A 296 -0.47 19.87 -10.70
C GLN A 296 -1.51 20.13 -11.79
N THR A 297 -1.35 19.52 -12.96
CA THR A 297 -2.29 19.67 -14.07
C THR A 297 -3.66 19.10 -13.71
N GLY A 298 -3.73 17.95 -13.05
CA GLY A 298 -4.99 17.39 -12.55
C GLY A 298 -5.69 18.27 -11.51
N LEU A 299 -4.93 18.89 -10.60
CA LEU A 299 -5.47 19.86 -9.63
C LEU A 299 -5.93 21.15 -10.30
N MET A 300 -5.19 21.66 -11.28
CA MET A 300 -5.57 22.83 -12.05
C MET A 300 -6.88 22.61 -12.82
N MET A 301 -7.03 21.45 -13.48
CA MET A 301 -8.30 21.06 -14.08
C MET A 301 -9.43 21.06 -13.04
N THR A 302 -9.18 20.52 -11.85
CA THR A 302 -10.18 20.51 -10.76
C THR A 302 -10.60 21.93 -10.38
N VAL A 303 -9.68 22.88 -10.26
CA VAL A 303 -10.00 24.28 -9.93
C VAL A 303 -10.82 24.94 -11.05
N VAL A 304 -10.30 24.91 -12.28
CA VAL A 304 -10.92 25.60 -13.44
C VAL A 304 -12.33 25.07 -13.71
N PHE A 305 -12.51 23.75 -13.68
CA PHE A 305 -13.80 23.15 -14.02
C PHE A 305 -14.80 23.14 -12.86
N ASN A 306 -14.38 23.26 -11.59
CA ASN A 306 -15.31 23.58 -10.50
C ASN A 306 -15.82 25.03 -10.60
N ILE A 307 -15.02 25.97 -11.10
CA ILE A 307 -15.52 27.33 -11.40
C ILE A 307 -16.54 27.27 -12.56
N LEU A 308 -16.24 26.51 -13.63
CA LEU A 308 -17.19 26.30 -14.73
C LEU A 308 -18.50 25.64 -14.26
N TYR A 309 -18.42 24.69 -13.31
CA TYR A 309 -19.58 24.07 -12.68
C TYR A 309 -20.50 25.12 -12.05
N CYS A 310 -19.95 26.10 -11.34
CA CYS A 310 -20.74 27.17 -10.71
C CYS A 310 -21.43 28.10 -11.73
N TYR A 311 -20.80 28.31 -12.89
CA TYR A 311 -21.36 29.11 -13.99
C TYR A 311 -22.53 28.44 -14.72
N ALA A 312 -22.81 27.15 -14.49
CA ALA A 312 -23.86 26.42 -15.19
C ALA A 312 -25.25 27.06 -15.05
N VAL A 313 -25.52 27.78 -13.94
CA VAL A 313 -26.81 28.45 -13.68
C VAL A 313 -27.02 29.73 -14.51
N VAL A 314 -25.96 30.34 -15.03
CA VAL A 314 -26.03 31.58 -15.81
C VAL A 314 -26.50 31.32 -17.24
N PHE A 315 -26.31 30.09 -17.73
CA PHE A 315 -26.72 29.70 -19.07
C PHE A 315 -28.21 29.33 -19.12
N SER A 316 -28.78 29.35 -20.34
CA SER A 316 -30.12 28.81 -20.62
C SER A 316 -30.28 27.38 -20.06
N PRO A 317 -31.48 26.97 -19.59
CA PRO A 317 -31.72 25.63 -19.01
C PRO A 317 -31.17 24.45 -19.84
N THR A 318 -31.28 24.54 -21.17
CA THR A 318 -30.80 23.50 -22.09
C THR A 318 -29.28 23.43 -22.14
N VAL A 319 -28.61 24.59 -22.08
CA VAL A 319 -27.15 24.70 -22.13
C VAL A 319 -26.55 24.45 -20.74
N GLY A 320 -27.15 24.98 -19.68
CA GLY A 320 -26.69 24.84 -18.31
C GLY A 320 -26.56 23.39 -17.86
N LYS A 321 -27.53 22.52 -18.19
CA LYS A 321 -27.44 21.08 -17.89
C LYS A 321 -26.29 20.38 -18.64
N ILE A 322 -25.94 20.84 -19.84
CA ILE A 322 -24.81 20.31 -20.61
C ILE A 322 -23.49 20.83 -20.04
N VAL A 323 -23.40 22.11 -19.68
CA VAL A 323 -22.23 22.71 -19.01
C VAL A 323 -21.96 21.99 -17.69
N LEU A 324 -23.01 21.67 -16.92
CA LEU A 324 -22.92 20.87 -15.70
C LEU A 324 -22.34 19.47 -15.97
N LEU A 325 -22.82 18.80 -17.03
CA LEU A 325 -22.33 17.48 -17.44
C LEU A 325 -20.86 17.54 -17.89
N VAL A 326 -20.50 18.50 -18.74
CA VAL A 326 -19.14 18.67 -19.28
C VAL A 326 -18.15 19.03 -18.17
N SER A 327 -18.50 19.98 -17.30
CA SER A 327 -17.64 20.36 -16.17
C SER A 327 -17.37 19.16 -15.26
N ARG A 328 -18.39 18.36 -14.93
CA ARG A 328 -18.21 17.13 -14.13
C ARG A 328 -17.31 16.10 -14.80
N GLY A 329 -17.44 15.92 -16.11
CA GLY A 329 -16.56 15.02 -16.87
C GLY A 329 -15.09 15.47 -16.85
N LEU A 330 -14.85 16.78 -17.00
CA LEU A 330 -13.50 17.35 -16.99
C LEU A 330 -12.87 17.38 -15.58
N ILE A 331 -13.66 17.58 -14.52
CA ILE A 331 -13.20 17.38 -13.14
C ILE A 331 -12.82 15.89 -12.93
N GLY A 332 -13.64 14.96 -13.44
CA GLY A 332 -13.34 13.53 -13.43
C GLY A 332 -12.04 13.20 -14.16
N ALA A 333 -11.80 13.83 -15.31
CA ALA A 333 -10.53 13.72 -16.02
C ALA A 333 -9.34 14.19 -15.16
N GLY A 334 -9.48 15.30 -14.43
CA GLY A 334 -8.47 15.76 -13.47
C GLY A 334 -8.19 14.76 -12.33
N ALA A 335 -9.21 14.01 -11.88
CA ALA A 335 -9.07 12.96 -10.85
C ALA A 335 -8.23 11.74 -11.31
N GLY A 336 -7.92 11.65 -12.61
CA GLY A 336 -6.95 10.71 -13.18
C GLY A 336 -5.56 10.80 -12.54
N MET A 337 -5.22 11.95 -11.94
CA MET A 337 -3.99 12.15 -11.17
C MET A 337 -3.79 11.13 -10.03
N SER A 338 -4.87 10.51 -9.53
CA SER A 338 -4.79 9.46 -8.51
C SER A 338 -3.96 8.24 -8.96
N ALA A 339 -3.87 7.98 -10.26
CA ALA A 339 -2.97 6.96 -10.82
C ALA A 339 -1.49 7.34 -10.65
N VAL A 340 -1.16 8.64 -10.78
CA VAL A 340 0.18 9.19 -10.58
C VAL A 340 0.60 9.06 -9.13
N VAL A 341 -0.32 9.36 -8.19
CA VAL A 341 -0.08 9.15 -6.75
C VAL A 341 0.27 7.69 -6.46
N ARG A 342 -0.50 6.74 -7.01
CA ARG A 342 -0.26 5.30 -6.82
C ARG A 342 1.06 4.84 -7.47
N SER A 343 1.39 5.34 -8.66
CA SER A 343 2.66 5.06 -9.34
C SER A 343 3.87 5.56 -8.56
N TYR A 344 3.81 6.80 -8.07
CA TYR A 344 4.86 7.36 -7.22
C TYR A 344 4.98 6.60 -5.91
N ALA A 345 3.86 6.33 -5.21
CA ALA A 345 3.87 5.57 -3.96
C ALA A 345 4.49 4.17 -4.14
N SER A 346 4.17 3.50 -5.26
CA SER A 346 4.77 2.21 -5.65
C SER A 346 6.29 2.30 -5.84
N SER A 347 6.77 3.39 -6.45
CA SER A 347 8.18 3.60 -6.80
C SER A 347 9.02 4.19 -5.66
N ALA A 348 8.37 4.84 -4.69
CA ALA A 348 8.99 5.48 -3.52
C ALA A 348 8.98 4.59 -2.27
N THR A 349 8.50 3.34 -2.37
CA THR A 349 8.38 2.42 -1.23
C THR A 349 9.01 1.06 -1.51
N THR A 350 9.54 0.43 -0.47
CA THR A 350 10.07 -0.93 -0.55
C THR A 350 8.93 -1.96 -0.54
N ASN A 351 9.21 -3.21 -0.93
CA ASN A 351 8.19 -4.27 -0.95
C ASN A 351 7.56 -4.52 0.43
N ILE A 352 8.27 -4.26 1.52
CA ILE A 352 7.74 -4.41 2.89
C ILE A 352 6.84 -3.22 3.26
N GLU A 353 7.16 -2.03 2.79
CA GLU A 353 6.41 -0.79 3.09
C GLU A 353 5.10 -0.67 2.29
N LYS A 354 5.03 -1.26 1.09
CA LYS A 354 3.93 -1.08 0.12
C LYS A 354 2.53 -1.29 0.71
N ALA A 355 2.30 -2.36 1.47
CA ALA A 355 0.97 -2.64 2.03
C ALA A 355 0.51 -1.56 3.03
N GLY A 356 1.42 -1.07 3.88
CA GLY A 356 1.12 0.01 4.81
C GLY A 356 0.83 1.32 4.08
N VAL A 357 1.61 1.64 3.04
CA VAL A 357 1.42 2.85 2.23
C VAL A 357 0.10 2.83 1.46
N PHE A 358 -0.21 1.72 0.76
CA PHE A 358 -1.50 1.58 0.07
C PHE A 358 -2.67 1.51 1.05
N GLY A 359 -2.46 0.95 2.25
CA GLY A 359 -3.41 1.01 3.36
C GLY A 359 -3.76 2.45 3.75
N ILE A 360 -2.76 3.29 4.01
CA ILE A 360 -2.99 4.70 4.37
C ILE A 360 -3.61 5.49 3.22
N ILE A 361 -3.22 5.25 1.96
CA ILE A 361 -3.89 5.84 0.79
C ILE A 361 -5.38 5.45 0.74
N GLY A 362 -5.69 4.19 1.02
CA GLY A 362 -7.07 3.68 1.13
C GLY A 362 -7.83 4.36 2.28
N ALA A 363 -7.24 4.45 3.47
CA ALA A 363 -7.81 5.13 4.62
C ALA A 363 -8.10 6.61 4.34
N ALA A 364 -7.13 7.33 3.76
CA ALA A 364 -7.27 8.73 3.40
C ALA A 364 -8.45 8.94 2.42
N THR A 365 -8.59 8.07 1.43
CA THR A 365 -9.69 8.10 0.47
C THR A 365 -11.04 7.84 1.16
N ALA A 366 -11.11 6.83 2.04
CA ALA A 366 -12.34 6.50 2.77
C ALA A 366 -12.78 7.62 3.71
N ILE A 367 -11.85 8.19 4.49
CA ILE A 367 -12.13 9.30 5.41
C ILE A 367 -12.62 10.53 4.64
N GLY A 368 -11.97 10.87 3.52
CA GLY A 368 -12.37 12.02 2.70
C GLY A 368 -13.77 11.88 2.11
N PHE A 369 -14.16 10.66 1.72
CA PHE A 369 -15.49 10.37 1.20
C PHE A 369 -16.59 10.66 2.24
N ILE A 370 -16.34 10.38 3.52
CA ILE A 370 -17.31 10.66 4.61
C ILE A 370 -17.34 12.15 4.95
N VAL A 371 -16.17 12.78 5.03
CA VAL A 371 -16.05 14.18 5.45
C VAL A 371 -16.68 15.12 4.42
N GLY A 372 -16.67 14.75 3.14
CA GLY A 372 -17.26 15.53 2.05
C GLY A 372 -18.71 15.97 2.30
N PRO A 373 -19.69 15.06 2.43
CA PRO A 373 -21.08 15.44 2.66
C PRO A 373 -21.28 16.27 3.93
N VAL A 374 -20.52 16.00 5.00
CA VAL A 374 -20.58 16.76 6.26
C VAL A 374 -20.14 18.21 6.03
N LEU A 375 -19.05 18.44 5.29
CA LEU A 375 -18.62 19.78 4.91
C LEU A 375 -19.63 20.47 3.99
N GLY A 376 -20.35 19.72 3.16
CA GLY A 376 -21.42 20.24 2.32
C GLY A 376 -22.59 20.84 3.12
N LEU A 377 -22.88 20.30 4.32
CA LEU A 377 -23.95 20.80 5.19
C LEU A 377 -23.69 22.23 5.70
N ALA A 378 -22.43 22.66 5.76
CA ALA A 378 -22.06 24.02 6.19
C ALA A 378 -22.64 25.11 5.27
N PHE A 379 -23.00 24.76 4.03
CA PHE A 379 -23.57 25.69 3.05
C PHE A 379 -25.10 25.73 3.04
N VAL A 380 -25.78 24.84 3.77
CA VAL A 380 -27.26 24.83 3.87
C VAL A 380 -27.83 26.16 4.38
N PRO A 381 -27.24 26.86 5.38
CA PRO A 381 -27.75 28.14 5.87
C PRO A 381 -27.76 29.27 4.83
N LEU A 382 -27.02 29.17 3.72
CA LEU A 382 -27.02 30.19 2.66
C LEU A 382 -28.35 30.27 1.89
N GLY A 383 -29.17 29.22 1.96
CA GLY A 383 -30.43 29.17 1.22
C GLY A 383 -30.26 28.95 -0.29
N SER A 384 -31.39 28.84 -1.00
CA SER A 384 -31.45 28.58 -2.44
C SER A 384 -31.22 29.83 -3.29
N GLU A 385 -31.58 31.01 -2.77
CA GLU A 385 -31.38 32.31 -3.44
C GLU A 385 -29.92 32.76 -3.35
N GLY A 386 -29.27 32.54 -2.20
CA GLY A 386 -27.86 32.86 -1.98
C GLY A 386 -27.53 34.33 -2.19
N TYR A 387 -26.28 34.59 -2.57
CA TYR A 387 -25.77 35.91 -2.94
C TYR A 387 -25.26 35.90 -4.38
N VAL A 388 -25.57 36.94 -5.16
CA VAL A 388 -25.12 37.07 -6.55
C VAL A 388 -24.20 38.28 -6.66
N ILE A 389 -22.98 38.08 -7.14
CA ILE A 389 -22.04 39.18 -7.40
C ILE A 389 -22.38 39.79 -8.78
N PRO A 390 -22.93 41.04 -8.85
CA PRO A 390 -23.52 41.56 -10.07
C PRO A 390 -22.53 41.81 -11.20
N LYS A 391 -21.25 42.07 -10.89
CA LYS A 391 -20.21 42.38 -11.89
C LYS A 391 -19.75 41.17 -12.70
N ILE A 392 -19.90 39.97 -12.17
CA ILE A 392 -19.38 38.73 -12.78
C ILE A 392 -20.45 37.62 -12.89
N ASN A 393 -21.71 37.95 -12.59
CA ASN A 393 -22.86 37.02 -12.53
C ASN A 393 -22.54 35.72 -11.78
N LEU A 394 -21.76 35.84 -10.70
CA LEU A 394 -21.31 34.70 -9.93
C LEU A 394 -22.32 34.44 -8.81
N HIS A 395 -23.00 33.30 -8.89
CA HIS A 395 -23.95 32.85 -7.87
C HIS A 395 -23.20 32.10 -6.77
N PHE A 396 -23.46 32.49 -5.53
CA PHE A 396 -22.98 31.85 -4.31
C PHE A 396 -24.18 31.45 -3.46
N ASP A 397 -24.61 30.20 -3.62
CA ASP A 397 -25.77 29.62 -2.96
C ASP A 397 -25.41 28.28 -2.30
N MET A 398 -26.39 27.64 -1.64
CA MET A 398 -26.16 26.35 -0.98
C MET A 398 -25.69 25.22 -1.94
N TYR A 399 -25.91 25.36 -3.26
CA TYR A 399 -25.64 24.33 -4.25
C TYR A 399 -24.27 24.48 -4.92
N THR A 400 -23.85 25.72 -5.14
CA THR A 400 -22.55 26.12 -5.71
C THR A 400 -21.47 26.23 -4.63
N GLY A 401 -21.83 26.49 -3.37
CA GLY A 401 -20.93 26.51 -2.21
C GLY A 401 -19.95 25.31 -2.14
N PRO A 402 -20.44 24.05 -2.21
CA PRO A 402 -19.60 22.86 -2.25
C PRO A 402 -18.55 22.83 -3.37
N ALA A 403 -18.87 23.38 -4.55
CA ALA A 403 -17.94 23.45 -5.67
C ALA A 403 -16.85 24.50 -5.45
N TYR A 404 -17.18 25.66 -4.86
CA TYR A 404 -16.16 26.64 -4.43
C TYR A 404 -15.25 26.08 -3.35
N LEU A 405 -15.80 25.36 -2.37
CA LEU A 405 -14.99 24.66 -1.37
C LEU A 405 -14.03 23.68 -2.05
N SER A 406 -14.51 22.92 -3.04
CA SER A 406 -13.67 21.99 -3.79
C SER A 406 -12.54 22.69 -4.54
N ALA A 407 -12.81 23.83 -5.18
CA ALA A 407 -11.79 24.64 -5.83
C ALA A 407 -10.75 25.18 -4.83
N LEU A 408 -11.20 25.68 -3.67
CA LEU A 408 -10.31 26.16 -2.62
C LEU A 408 -9.40 25.05 -2.08
N LEU A 409 -9.96 23.87 -1.78
CA LEU A 409 -9.20 22.72 -1.31
C LEU A 409 -8.16 22.26 -2.35
N ALA A 410 -8.50 22.31 -3.64
CA ALA A 410 -7.56 21.99 -4.72
C ALA A 410 -6.41 23.01 -4.83
N ILE A 411 -6.68 24.31 -4.64
CA ILE A 411 -5.64 25.36 -4.59
C ILE A 411 -4.71 25.13 -3.41
N ILE A 412 -5.24 24.87 -2.21
CA ILE A 412 -4.45 24.57 -1.01
C ILE A 412 -3.56 23.34 -1.25
N ASN A 413 -4.11 22.27 -1.83
CA ASN A 413 -3.36 21.06 -2.14
C ASN A 413 -2.24 21.32 -3.16
N MET A 414 -2.48 22.19 -4.13
CA MET A 414 -1.49 22.54 -5.13
C MET A 414 -0.33 23.34 -4.54
N ILE A 415 -0.63 24.31 -3.66
CA ILE A 415 0.38 25.04 -2.89
C ILE A 415 1.22 24.05 -2.07
N LEU A 416 0.56 23.11 -1.38
CA LEU A 416 1.24 22.08 -0.59
C LEU A 416 2.21 21.24 -1.44
N LEU A 417 1.77 20.82 -2.64
CA LEU A 417 2.63 20.09 -3.57
C LEU A 417 3.83 20.92 -4.03
N VAL A 418 3.65 22.20 -4.37
CA VAL A 418 4.76 23.06 -4.84
C VAL A 418 5.85 23.21 -3.77
N PHE A 419 5.46 23.40 -2.51
CA PHE A 419 6.43 23.70 -1.45
C PHE A 419 7.04 22.47 -0.78
N PHE A 420 6.28 21.37 -0.62
CA PHE A 420 6.69 20.24 0.20
C PHE A 420 6.98 18.96 -0.56
N PHE A 421 6.45 18.80 -1.79
CA PHE A 421 6.67 17.58 -2.55
C PHE A 421 8.03 17.62 -3.26
N LYS A 422 8.84 16.58 -3.03
CA LYS A 422 10.06 16.33 -3.81
C LYS A 422 10.05 14.90 -4.31
N GLU A 423 10.46 14.71 -5.55
CA GLU A 423 10.42 13.37 -6.14
C GLU A 423 11.61 12.53 -5.67
N TYR A 424 11.34 11.38 -5.05
CA TYR A 424 12.33 10.38 -4.68
C TYR A 424 11.96 9.05 -5.34
N ARG A 425 12.87 8.47 -6.13
CA ARG A 425 12.67 7.16 -6.76
C ARG A 425 13.64 6.15 -6.13
N ILE A 426 13.12 5.06 -5.58
CA ILE A 426 13.94 3.94 -5.12
C ILE A 426 14.25 3.09 -6.36
N THR A 427 15.17 3.56 -7.20
CA THR A 427 15.71 2.73 -8.28
C THR A 427 16.91 1.97 -7.70
N PRO A 428 16.97 0.63 -7.78
CA PRO A 428 18.19 -0.07 -7.48
C PRO A 428 19.25 0.41 -8.48
N LYS A 429 20.22 1.20 -8.03
CA LYS A 429 21.35 1.61 -8.85
C LYS A 429 22.16 0.37 -9.19
N ARG A 430 21.92 -0.22 -10.37
CA ARG A 430 22.88 -1.16 -10.98
C ARG A 430 24.12 -0.31 -11.27
N LYS A 431 25.23 -0.54 -10.56
CA LYS A 431 26.53 0.02 -10.95
C LYS A 431 26.71 -0.37 -12.43
N LYS A 432 26.79 0.61 -13.34
CA LYS A 432 27.34 0.37 -14.68
C LYS A 432 28.76 -0.11 -14.44
N SER A 433 29.00 -1.40 -14.64
CA SER A 433 30.35 -1.91 -14.82
C SER A 433 30.83 -1.31 -16.14
N ASN A 434 31.61 -0.23 -16.07
CA ASN A 434 32.41 0.21 -17.20
C ASN A 434 33.50 -0.84 -17.40
N THR A 435 33.20 -1.91 -18.13
CA THR A 435 34.25 -2.73 -18.71
C THR A 435 34.88 -1.90 -19.83
N ILE A 436 35.86 -1.09 -19.47
CA ILE A 436 36.82 -0.52 -20.41
C ILE A 436 37.57 -1.74 -20.97
N VAL A 437 37.22 -2.15 -22.19
CA VAL A 437 37.98 -3.13 -22.95
C VAL A 437 39.30 -2.46 -23.32
N LEU A 438 40.32 -2.60 -22.45
CA LEU A 438 41.67 -2.15 -22.73
C LEU A 438 42.40 -3.25 -23.51
N THR A 439 42.02 -3.49 -24.77
CA THR A 439 42.87 -4.27 -25.68
C THR A 439 43.84 -3.30 -26.35
N LYS A 440 44.99 -3.06 -25.72
CA LYS A 440 46.17 -2.60 -26.48
C LYS A 440 46.62 -3.79 -27.35
N PRO A 441 46.79 -3.63 -28.67
CA PRO A 441 47.34 -4.69 -29.49
C PRO A 441 48.83 -4.83 -29.15
N ILE A 442 49.19 -5.97 -28.57
CA ILE A 442 50.57 -6.44 -28.60
C ILE A 442 50.78 -6.98 -30.01
N SER A 443 51.48 -6.22 -30.85
CA SER A 443 51.94 -6.69 -32.15
C SER A 443 53.13 -7.64 -31.94
N ILE A 444 52.88 -8.95 -32.04
CA ILE A 444 53.93 -9.93 -32.29
C ILE A 444 53.70 -10.43 -33.71
N ASN A 445 54.67 -10.11 -34.57
CA ASN A 445 54.78 -10.66 -35.91
C ASN A 445 55.13 -12.15 -35.81
N SER A 446 54.36 -12.99 -36.48
CA SER A 446 54.87 -14.23 -37.06
C SER A 446 53.85 -14.77 -38.07
N ASP A 447 54.39 -15.12 -39.22
CA ASP A 447 53.72 -15.52 -40.43
C ASP A 447 52.96 -16.86 -40.33
N ASP A 448 52.03 -17.00 -41.27
CA ASP A 448 51.53 -18.23 -41.87
C ASP A 448 50.51 -19.15 -41.18
N GLU A 449 49.47 -19.40 -42.00
CA GLU A 449 48.58 -20.56 -42.13
C GLU A 449 47.50 -20.92 -41.08
N ARG A 450 46.24 -20.75 -41.55
CA ARG A 450 45.14 -21.74 -41.58
C ARG A 450 45.05 -22.71 -40.38
N SER A 451 43.97 -22.58 -39.58
CA SER A 451 42.86 -23.56 -39.58
C SER A 451 41.88 -23.40 -38.39
N LEU A 452 40.62 -23.71 -38.71
CA LEU A 452 39.58 -24.26 -37.83
C LEU A 452 39.02 -23.36 -36.70
N SER A 453 38.08 -22.49 -37.08
CA SER A 453 37.16 -21.84 -36.15
C SER A 453 36.18 -22.85 -35.54
N LEU A 454 36.50 -23.38 -34.35
CA LEU A 454 35.51 -23.98 -33.46
C LEU A 454 34.78 -22.83 -32.75
N GLY A 455 33.62 -22.46 -33.28
CA GLY A 455 32.81 -21.36 -32.75
C GLY A 455 32.27 -21.69 -31.35
N THR A 456 32.75 -20.99 -30.33
CA THR A 456 32.02 -20.79 -29.09
C THR A 456 31.09 -19.58 -29.27
N PRO A 457 29.78 -19.70 -28.96
CA PRO A 457 28.85 -18.60 -29.19
C PRO A 457 29.14 -17.47 -28.20
N ALA A 458 29.38 -16.28 -28.75
CA ALA A 458 29.33 -15.03 -27.99
C ALA A 458 27.96 -14.95 -27.31
N ILE A 459 27.94 -15.01 -25.98
CA ILE A 459 26.74 -14.79 -25.19
C ILE A 459 26.39 -13.30 -25.34
N ASN A 460 25.44 -13.03 -26.23
CA ASN A 460 24.88 -11.72 -26.46
C ASN A 460 24.36 -11.14 -25.14
N SER A 461 25.00 -10.07 -24.66
CA SER A 461 24.58 -9.25 -23.52
C SER A 461 23.20 -8.60 -23.70
N ASP A 462 22.59 -8.73 -24.88
CA ASP A 462 21.25 -8.26 -25.18
C ASP A 462 20.14 -9.22 -24.71
N GLN A 463 20.47 -10.48 -24.40
CA GLN A 463 19.49 -11.51 -24.05
C GLN A 463 19.07 -11.49 -22.56
N GLU A 464 19.89 -10.95 -21.66
CA GLU A 464 19.53 -10.83 -20.23
C GLU A 464 18.52 -9.69 -19.98
N SER A 465 18.52 -8.65 -20.83
CA SER A 465 17.53 -7.56 -20.83
C SER A 465 16.14 -8.00 -21.30
N GLN A 466 16.03 -9.14 -22.00
CA GLN A 466 14.76 -9.76 -22.42
C GLN A 466 14.09 -10.60 -21.32
N SER A 467 14.79 -10.94 -20.23
CA SER A 467 14.34 -11.97 -19.27
C SER A 467 13.37 -11.51 -18.16
N LEU A 468 13.16 -10.20 -17.97
CA LEU A 468 12.17 -9.67 -17.01
C LEU A 468 10.94 -9.10 -17.73
N LYS A 469 10.32 -9.91 -18.61
CA LYS A 469 8.96 -9.62 -19.10
C LYS A 469 8.00 -9.71 -17.89
N HIS A 470 7.42 -8.58 -17.50
CA HIS A 470 6.34 -8.55 -16.49
C HIS A 470 5.27 -9.57 -16.87
N ASP A 471 4.76 -10.34 -15.91
CA ASP A 471 3.69 -11.31 -16.16
C ASP A 471 2.40 -10.55 -16.49
N ARG A 472 2.23 -10.22 -17.79
CA ARG A 472 1.09 -9.47 -18.31
C ARG A 472 -0.24 -10.13 -17.98
N ILE A 473 -0.25 -11.46 -17.91
CA ILE A 473 -1.45 -12.23 -17.56
C ILE A 473 -1.74 -12.09 -16.07
N GLY A 474 -0.74 -12.17 -15.20
CA GLY A 474 -0.93 -11.91 -13.76
C GLY A 474 -1.42 -10.48 -13.49
N ALA A 475 -0.88 -9.49 -14.21
CA ALA A 475 -1.35 -8.10 -14.12
C ALA A 475 -2.80 -7.96 -14.60
N ALA A 476 -3.16 -8.59 -15.72
CA ALA A 476 -4.53 -8.60 -16.23
C ALA A 476 -5.53 -9.24 -15.25
N VAL A 477 -5.15 -10.36 -14.62
CA VAL A 477 -5.97 -11.00 -13.59
C VAL A 477 -6.24 -10.03 -12.43
N LEU A 478 -5.21 -9.36 -11.90
CA LEU A 478 -5.38 -8.40 -10.81
C LEU A 478 -6.24 -7.18 -11.20
N ILE A 479 -6.19 -6.74 -12.45
CA ILE A 479 -7.07 -5.68 -12.97
C ILE A 479 -8.54 -6.16 -12.97
N VAL A 480 -8.80 -7.40 -13.40
CA VAL A 480 -10.15 -7.99 -13.37
C VAL A 480 -10.65 -8.18 -11.93
N LEU A 481 -9.79 -8.65 -11.03
CA LEU A 481 -10.11 -8.77 -9.60
C LEU A 481 -10.44 -7.40 -8.99
N PHE A 482 -9.66 -6.37 -9.32
CA PHE A 482 -9.90 -5.01 -8.85
C PHE A 482 -11.21 -4.43 -9.38
N PHE A 483 -11.55 -4.70 -10.65
CA PHE A 483 -12.86 -4.37 -11.20
C PHE A 483 -13.99 -5.00 -10.38
N ALA A 484 -13.92 -6.31 -10.09
CA ALA A 484 -14.95 -7.01 -9.30
C ALA A 484 -15.10 -6.43 -7.89
N ILE A 485 -13.98 -6.12 -7.22
CA ILE A 485 -13.97 -5.51 -5.88
C ILE A 485 -14.67 -4.13 -5.89
N LEU A 486 -14.32 -3.25 -6.84
CA LEU A 486 -14.95 -1.93 -6.92
C LEU A 486 -16.38 -1.97 -7.46
N PHE A 487 -16.71 -2.95 -8.30
CA PHE A 487 -18.06 -3.16 -8.79
C PHE A 487 -18.99 -3.49 -7.63
N ALA A 488 -18.61 -4.48 -6.81
CA ALA A 488 -19.32 -4.82 -5.57
C ALA A 488 -19.49 -3.62 -4.62
N PHE A 489 -18.43 -2.83 -4.41
CA PHE A 489 -18.52 -1.60 -3.62
C PHE A 489 -19.50 -0.59 -4.22
N SER A 490 -19.41 -0.31 -5.52
CA SER A 490 -20.26 0.66 -6.20
C SER A 490 -21.74 0.25 -6.17
N LEU A 491 -22.00 -1.05 -6.26
CA LEU A 491 -23.34 -1.61 -6.16
C LEU A 491 -23.91 -1.41 -4.77
N TYR A 492 -23.15 -1.78 -3.73
CA TYR A 492 -23.54 -1.60 -2.34
C TYR A 492 -23.86 -0.12 -2.04
N GLU A 493 -22.97 0.79 -2.45
CA GLU A 493 -23.16 2.25 -2.32
C GLU A 493 -24.48 2.73 -2.96
N THR A 494 -24.81 2.22 -4.15
CA THR A 494 -25.96 2.69 -4.93
C THR A 494 -27.29 2.10 -4.43
N ILE A 495 -27.32 0.80 -4.12
CA ILE A 495 -28.56 0.08 -3.85
C ILE A 495 -29.04 0.24 -2.41
N VAL A 496 -28.13 0.48 -1.45
CA VAL A 496 -28.43 0.51 -0.01
C VAL A 496 -29.58 1.44 0.35
N THR A 497 -29.60 2.65 -0.22
CA THR A 497 -30.62 3.65 0.11
C THR A 497 -32.01 3.28 -0.40
N PRO A 498 -32.23 3.01 -1.71
CA PRO A 498 -33.53 2.58 -2.19
C PRO A 498 -33.96 1.23 -1.59
N TYR A 499 -33.02 0.29 -1.40
CA TYR A 499 -33.31 -1.03 -0.84
C TYR A 499 -33.85 -0.95 0.59
N SER A 500 -33.15 -0.24 1.49
CA SER A 500 -33.62 -0.08 2.88
C SER A 500 -34.93 0.71 3.00
N MET A 501 -35.19 1.66 2.08
CA MET A 501 -36.45 2.39 2.06
C MET A 501 -37.63 1.50 1.64
N ASP A 502 -37.44 0.69 0.60
CA ASP A 502 -38.48 -0.23 0.11
C ASP A 502 -38.75 -1.36 1.13
N GLU A 503 -37.72 -1.88 1.81
CA GLU A 503 -37.84 -2.96 2.81
C GLU A 503 -38.42 -2.53 4.17
N PHE A 504 -37.93 -1.41 4.73
CA PHE A 504 -38.29 -0.99 6.09
C PHE A 504 -39.43 0.03 6.15
N ALA A 505 -40.00 0.41 5.00
CA ALA A 505 -41.02 1.45 4.89
C ALA A 505 -40.60 2.79 5.53
N TRP A 506 -39.31 3.11 5.42
CA TRP A 506 -38.76 4.38 5.92
C TRP A 506 -39.18 5.54 5.01
N THR A 507 -39.49 6.69 5.62
CA THR A 507 -39.65 7.92 4.85
C THR A 507 -38.35 8.30 4.15
N LYS A 508 -38.40 9.06 3.05
CA LYS A 508 -37.19 9.57 2.36
C LYS A 508 -36.20 10.24 3.31
N LYS A 509 -36.71 11.02 4.28
CA LYS A 509 -35.88 11.71 5.29
C LYS A 509 -35.22 10.71 6.24
N GLN A 510 -35.97 9.75 6.76
CA GLN A 510 -35.45 8.72 7.67
C GLN A 510 -34.44 7.80 6.96
N GLY A 511 -34.75 7.35 5.74
CA GLY A 511 -33.86 6.49 4.96
C GLY A 511 -32.52 7.14 4.68
N VAL A 512 -32.50 8.41 4.23
CA VAL A 512 -31.25 9.14 4.03
C VAL A 512 -30.49 9.30 5.36
N PHE A 513 -31.16 9.66 6.45
CA PHE A 513 -30.51 9.85 7.75
C PHE A 513 -29.88 8.55 8.29
N TYR A 514 -30.64 7.44 8.34
CA TYR A 514 -30.15 6.18 8.87
C TYR A 514 -29.05 5.54 8.01
N ASN A 515 -29.17 5.60 6.68
CA ASN A 515 -28.12 5.09 5.81
C ASN A 515 -26.84 5.93 5.91
N ASN A 516 -26.94 7.25 5.97
CA ASN A 516 -25.75 8.10 6.17
C ASN A 516 -25.09 7.83 7.53
N LEU A 517 -25.88 7.62 8.58
CA LEU A 517 -25.35 7.22 9.89
C LEU A 517 -24.63 5.85 9.83
N LEU A 518 -25.25 4.87 9.18
CA LEU A 518 -24.66 3.55 8.98
C LEU A 518 -23.35 3.64 8.19
N PHE A 519 -23.34 4.34 7.05
CA PHE A 519 -22.13 4.57 6.25
C PHE A 519 -21.03 5.28 7.05
N GLY A 520 -21.39 6.22 7.94
CA GLY A 520 -20.44 6.85 8.87
C GLY A 520 -19.76 5.84 9.79
N VAL A 521 -20.54 4.95 10.43
CA VAL A 521 -20.00 3.90 11.30
C VAL A 521 -19.18 2.87 10.54
N LEU A 522 -19.69 2.37 9.41
CA LEU A 522 -18.98 1.41 8.54
C LEU A 522 -17.64 1.99 8.06
N SER A 523 -17.59 3.26 7.72
CA SER A 523 -16.36 3.85 7.21
C SER A 523 -15.31 4.07 8.31
N ILE A 524 -15.70 4.27 9.57
CA ILE A 524 -14.77 4.22 10.72
C ILE A 524 -14.16 2.82 10.84
N ILE A 525 -14.99 1.77 10.75
CA ILE A 525 -14.54 0.37 10.76
C ILE A 525 -13.57 0.13 9.59
N SER A 526 -13.90 0.62 8.39
CA SER A 526 -13.06 0.52 7.20
C SER A 526 -11.72 1.24 7.40
N ALA A 527 -11.70 2.43 8.00
CA ALA A 527 -10.46 3.17 8.26
C ALA A 527 -9.53 2.40 9.21
N ILE A 528 -10.08 1.80 10.28
CA ILE A 528 -9.34 0.95 11.22
C ILE A 528 -8.74 -0.26 10.49
N ASN A 529 -9.50 -0.91 9.60
CA ASN A 529 -9.00 -2.04 8.81
C ASN A 529 -7.88 -1.61 7.85
N PHE A 530 -7.99 -0.45 7.21
CA PHE A 530 -6.94 0.10 6.35
C PHE A 530 -5.63 0.36 7.10
N PHE A 531 -5.70 0.89 8.34
CA PHE A 531 -4.50 1.07 9.18
C PHE A 531 -3.90 -0.27 9.63
N SER A 532 -4.75 -1.25 9.91
CA SER A 532 -4.34 -2.59 10.37
C SER A 532 -3.61 -3.40 9.29
N ALA A 533 -3.72 -3.02 8.01
CA ALA A 533 -3.08 -3.70 6.89
C ALA A 533 -1.55 -3.82 7.06
N ARG A 534 -0.89 -2.83 7.70
CA ARG A 534 0.57 -2.88 7.96
C ARG A 534 0.97 -3.99 8.91
N CYS A 535 0.14 -4.31 9.90
CA CYS A 535 0.41 -5.39 10.84
C CYS A 535 0.09 -6.75 10.21
N ILE A 536 -1.06 -6.85 9.54
CA ILE A 536 -1.56 -8.11 8.99
C ILE A 536 -0.65 -8.63 7.86
N VAL A 537 -0.04 -7.75 7.04
CA VAL A 537 0.87 -8.17 5.97
C VAL A 537 2.14 -8.88 6.48
N ARG A 538 2.50 -8.72 7.75
CA ARG A 538 3.64 -9.45 8.34
C ARG A 538 3.30 -10.91 8.64
N CYS A 539 2.02 -11.19 8.85
CA CYS A 539 1.52 -12.51 9.24
C CYS A 539 0.83 -13.25 8.09
N VAL A 540 0.35 -12.53 7.07
CA VAL A 540 -0.50 -13.07 6.01
C VAL A 540 0.04 -12.69 4.63
N ASP A 541 0.21 -13.69 3.76
CA ASP A 541 0.49 -13.52 2.33
C ASP A 541 -0.58 -12.66 1.65
N GLU A 542 -0.19 -11.76 0.75
CA GLU A 542 -1.16 -10.85 0.09
C GLU A 542 -2.24 -11.62 -0.69
N ARG A 543 -1.90 -12.76 -1.30
CA ARG A 543 -2.85 -13.61 -2.03
C ARG A 543 -3.96 -14.11 -1.12
N THR A 544 -3.60 -14.59 0.07
CA THR A 544 -4.54 -15.05 1.09
C THR A 544 -5.37 -13.88 1.61
N GLY A 545 -4.76 -12.71 1.79
CA GLY A 545 -5.47 -11.48 2.13
C GLY A 545 -6.57 -11.10 1.12
N ILE A 546 -6.31 -11.24 -0.19
CA ILE A 546 -7.33 -10.99 -1.24
C ILE A 546 -8.44 -12.05 -1.16
N MET A 547 -8.11 -13.34 -1.03
CA MET A 547 -9.12 -14.41 -0.93
C MET A 547 -10.04 -14.22 0.27
N VAL A 548 -9.48 -13.95 1.45
CA VAL A 548 -10.27 -13.70 2.68
C VAL A 548 -11.16 -12.47 2.49
N GLY A 549 -10.64 -11.40 1.90
CA GLY A 549 -11.42 -10.19 1.62
C GLY A 549 -12.61 -10.45 0.70
N LEU A 550 -12.39 -11.13 -0.43
CA LEU A 550 -13.45 -11.49 -1.39
C LEU A 550 -14.50 -12.42 -0.77
N PHE A 551 -14.06 -13.40 0.04
CA PHE A 551 -14.96 -14.33 0.72
C PHE A 551 -15.85 -13.62 1.75
N LEU A 552 -15.28 -12.71 2.55
CA LEU A 552 -16.06 -11.87 3.48
C LEU A 552 -17.05 -10.98 2.73
N MET A 553 -16.67 -10.40 1.60
CA MET A 553 -17.60 -9.62 0.78
C MET A 553 -18.78 -10.47 0.28
N CYS A 554 -18.54 -11.71 -0.17
CA CYS A 554 -19.60 -12.63 -0.57
C CYS A 554 -20.55 -12.96 0.59
N ILE A 555 -20.00 -13.30 1.76
CA ILE A 555 -20.82 -13.57 2.95
C ILE A 555 -21.67 -12.35 3.32
N GLY A 556 -21.12 -11.13 3.21
CA GLY A 556 -21.85 -9.90 3.49
C GLY A 556 -23.12 -9.74 2.62
N PHE A 557 -23.01 -10.01 1.32
CA PHE A 557 -24.15 -9.97 0.40
C PHE A 557 -25.11 -11.14 0.57
N LEU A 558 -24.61 -12.37 0.76
CA LEU A 558 -25.44 -13.54 1.07
C LEU A 558 -26.28 -13.31 2.33
N ILE A 559 -25.69 -12.74 3.38
CA ILE A 559 -26.44 -12.36 4.58
C ILE A 559 -27.43 -11.27 4.25
N THR A 560 -27.13 -10.32 3.37
CA THR A 560 -28.06 -9.22 3.04
C THR A 560 -29.20 -9.66 2.10
N MET A 561 -29.19 -10.89 1.58
CA MET A 561 -30.30 -11.44 0.83
C MET A 561 -31.54 -11.62 1.72
N PRO A 562 -32.71 -11.14 1.29
CA PRO A 562 -33.92 -11.29 2.07
C PRO A 562 -34.37 -12.76 2.03
N LEU A 563 -34.31 -13.40 3.20
CA LEU A 563 -34.68 -14.81 3.44
C LEU A 563 -35.77 -14.92 4.53
N GLY A 564 -36.53 -13.84 4.76
CA GLY A 564 -37.59 -13.80 5.76
C GLY A 564 -38.82 -14.64 5.39
N ASN A 565 -39.77 -14.70 6.32
CA ASN A 565 -41.02 -15.45 6.15
C ASN A 565 -42.25 -14.56 5.87
N GLU A 566 -42.10 -13.25 5.99
CA GLU A 566 -43.17 -12.26 5.80
C GLU A 566 -42.84 -11.36 4.61
N LEU A 567 -43.84 -10.88 3.88
CA LEU A 567 -43.65 -9.93 2.79
C LEU A 567 -43.36 -8.51 3.33
N PRO A 568 -42.61 -7.67 2.58
CA PRO A 568 -42.38 -6.29 2.97
C PRO A 568 -43.69 -5.48 2.95
N LYS A 569 -43.73 -4.41 3.74
CA LYS A 569 -44.91 -3.53 3.76
C LYS A 569 -45.04 -2.83 2.41
N VAL A 570 -46.18 -3.03 1.74
CA VAL A 570 -46.44 -2.42 0.42
C VAL A 570 -46.99 -1.01 0.61
N GLY A 571 -46.33 -0.04 -0.01
CA GLY A 571 -46.88 1.30 -0.16
C GLY A 571 -47.75 1.34 -1.40
N MET A 572 -49.08 1.33 -1.25
CA MET A 572 -49.99 1.46 -2.39
C MET A 572 -49.96 2.87 -2.95
N ILE A 573 -49.66 2.99 -4.24
CA ILE A 573 -49.86 4.21 -5.01
C ILE A 573 -51.27 4.13 -5.59
N ASP A 574 -52.20 4.97 -5.15
CA ASP A 574 -53.55 5.00 -5.72
C ASP A 574 -53.49 5.45 -7.19
N ILE A 575 -53.84 4.53 -8.10
CA ILE A 575 -53.89 4.76 -9.55
C ILE A 575 -55.22 5.42 -9.98
N ASP A 576 -56.18 5.57 -9.07
CA ASP A 576 -57.53 6.06 -9.38
C ASP A 576 -57.64 7.56 -9.71
N THR A 577 -56.54 8.34 -9.64
CA THR A 577 -56.55 9.78 -9.96
C THR A 577 -56.21 10.13 -11.40
N LEU A 578 -56.00 9.15 -12.30
CA LEU A 578 -55.71 9.43 -13.71
C LEU A 578 -56.96 9.67 -14.59
N ASN A 579 -58.18 9.50 -14.06
CA ASN A 579 -59.40 9.55 -14.88
C ASN A 579 -60.53 10.47 -14.40
N SER A 580 -60.34 11.35 -13.43
CA SER A 580 -61.36 12.36 -13.14
C SER A 580 -60.80 13.66 -12.61
N SER A 581 -61.12 14.73 -13.33
CA SER A 581 -61.04 16.11 -12.89
C SER A 581 -61.83 16.24 -11.58
N TYR A 582 -61.15 16.22 -10.42
CA TYR A 582 -61.78 16.68 -9.20
C TYR A 582 -60.77 17.24 -8.20
N VAL A 583 -61.25 18.28 -7.53
CA VAL A 583 -60.59 19.21 -6.64
C VAL A 583 -59.79 18.50 -5.55
N ILE A 584 -58.51 18.87 -5.40
CA ILE A 584 -57.68 18.50 -4.26
C ILE A 584 -58.20 19.24 -3.02
N THR A 585 -59.08 18.60 -2.27
CA THR A 585 -59.20 18.89 -0.83
C THR A 585 -57.95 18.38 -0.14
N GLN A 586 -57.07 19.30 0.24
CA GLN A 586 -55.93 19.05 1.11
C GLN A 586 -56.42 18.60 2.50
N ASN A 587 -56.56 17.30 2.71
CA ASN A 587 -56.49 16.67 4.04
C ASN A 587 -56.51 15.14 3.89
N SER A 588 -55.39 14.57 3.44
CA SER A 588 -54.92 13.19 3.68
C SER A 588 -53.66 12.94 2.84
N SER A 589 -52.55 13.57 3.22
CA SER A 589 -51.23 13.27 2.63
C SER A 589 -50.68 11.97 3.20
N THR A 590 -51.33 10.83 2.93
CA THR A 590 -50.79 9.50 3.22
C THR A 590 -49.77 9.16 2.15
N VAL A 591 -48.53 9.64 2.33
CA VAL A 591 -47.40 9.22 1.50
C VAL A 591 -47.28 7.70 1.60
N ALA A 592 -47.45 6.99 0.49
CA ALA A 592 -47.27 5.54 0.43
C ALA A 592 -45.86 5.17 0.91
N LEU A 593 -45.76 4.49 2.06
CA LEU A 593 -44.51 4.07 2.69
C LEU A 593 -44.27 2.58 2.42
N GLY A 594 -43.03 2.22 2.10
CA GLY A 594 -42.64 0.83 1.80
C GLY A 594 -42.51 0.55 0.31
N CYS A 595 -42.62 -0.72 -0.03
CA CYS A 595 -42.34 -1.22 -1.38
C CYS A 595 -43.35 -0.67 -2.39
N ARG A 596 -42.86 -0.04 -3.46
CA ARG A 596 -43.66 0.77 -4.41
C ARG A 596 -44.38 -0.12 -5.43
N TYR A 597 -45.58 -0.58 -5.12
CA TYR A 597 -46.45 -1.33 -6.04
C TYR A 597 -47.38 -0.38 -6.83
N PRO A 598 -47.67 -0.62 -8.12
CA PRO A 598 -47.26 -1.75 -8.99
C PRO A 598 -45.93 -1.56 -9.73
N LYS A 599 -45.18 -0.48 -9.45
CA LYS A 599 -43.90 -0.20 -10.12
C LYS A 599 -42.87 -1.32 -9.91
N LEU A 600 -42.77 -1.82 -8.68
CA LEU A 600 -41.88 -2.91 -8.29
C LEU A 600 -42.72 -4.18 -8.12
N LYS A 601 -42.65 -5.09 -9.10
CA LYS A 601 -43.44 -6.34 -9.09
C LYS A 601 -42.98 -7.32 -8.01
N TRP A 602 -41.72 -7.23 -7.59
CA TRP A 602 -41.10 -8.11 -6.62
C TRP A 602 -41.60 -7.93 -5.18
N CYS A 603 -42.28 -6.82 -4.87
CA CYS A 603 -42.92 -6.60 -3.57
C CYS A 603 -43.91 -7.71 -3.15
N THR A 604 -44.44 -8.47 -4.12
CA THR A 604 -45.49 -9.47 -3.90
C THR A 604 -44.96 -10.88 -3.63
N HIS A 605 -43.70 -11.15 -3.95
CA HIS A 605 -43.14 -12.51 -3.89
C HIS A 605 -41.78 -12.59 -3.20
N VAL A 606 -41.07 -11.47 -3.02
CA VAL A 606 -39.80 -11.45 -2.27
C VAL A 606 -40.10 -11.20 -0.79
N PRO A 607 -39.56 -12.03 0.13
CA PRO A 607 -39.76 -11.83 1.55
C PRO A 607 -39.03 -10.58 2.06
N ARG A 608 -39.37 -10.14 3.27
CA ARG A 608 -38.75 -8.98 3.92
C ARG A 608 -37.35 -9.27 4.44
N LEU A 609 -36.50 -8.26 4.43
CA LEU A 609 -35.20 -8.27 5.10
C LEU A 609 -35.34 -7.88 6.58
N TYR A 610 -34.66 -8.60 7.49
CA TYR A 610 -34.57 -8.17 8.89
C TYR A 610 -33.51 -7.08 9.08
N LEU A 611 -33.79 -6.10 9.95
CA LEU A 611 -32.85 -5.01 10.22
C LEU A 611 -31.50 -5.50 10.79
N SER A 612 -31.51 -6.54 11.63
CA SER A 612 -30.30 -7.16 12.16
C SER A 612 -29.45 -7.78 11.05
N GLN A 613 -30.09 -8.49 10.12
CA GLN A 613 -29.46 -9.11 8.97
C GLN A 613 -28.81 -8.06 8.04
N TYR A 614 -29.52 -6.97 7.77
CA TYR A 614 -29.00 -5.82 7.04
C TYR A 614 -27.72 -5.24 7.66
N ILE A 615 -27.73 -4.98 8.97
CA ILE A 615 -26.58 -4.40 9.68
C ILE A 615 -25.40 -5.38 9.74
N ILE A 616 -25.66 -6.67 9.99
CA ILE A 616 -24.61 -7.69 10.06
C ILE A 616 -23.95 -7.88 8.69
N GLY A 617 -24.74 -7.99 7.62
CA GLY A 617 -24.23 -8.10 6.25
C GLY A 617 -23.39 -6.88 5.85
N ALA A 618 -23.87 -5.69 6.17
CA ALA A 618 -23.16 -4.43 5.97
C ALA A 618 -21.78 -4.38 6.66
N ILE A 619 -21.71 -4.83 7.92
CA ILE A 619 -20.45 -4.88 8.68
C ILE A 619 -19.49 -5.89 8.05
N ILE A 620 -19.95 -7.10 7.75
CA ILE A 620 -19.10 -8.16 7.17
C ILE A 620 -18.55 -7.75 5.80
N PHE A 621 -19.38 -7.17 4.95
CA PHE A 621 -18.96 -6.60 3.67
C PHE A 621 -17.84 -5.56 3.86
N THR A 622 -18.00 -4.67 4.84
CA THR A 622 -17.04 -3.61 5.18
C THR A 622 -15.75 -4.13 5.79
N LEU A 623 -15.76 -5.32 6.41
CA LEU A 623 -14.53 -5.97 6.86
C LEU A 623 -13.73 -6.56 5.68
N GLY A 624 -14.43 -7.12 4.68
CA GLY A 624 -13.81 -7.73 3.52
C GLY A 624 -13.22 -6.74 2.51
N TYR A 625 -13.94 -5.65 2.22
CA TYR A 625 -13.57 -4.69 1.17
C TYR A 625 -12.17 -4.07 1.35
N PRO A 626 -11.78 -3.52 2.52
CA PRO A 626 -10.46 -2.90 2.71
C PRO A 626 -9.31 -3.89 2.51
N ALA A 627 -9.48 -5.14 2.97
CA ALA A 627 -8.49 -6.19 2.80
C ALA A 627 -8.30 -6.50 1.31
N ALA A 628 -9.38 -6.79 0.59
CA ALA A 628 -9.33 -7.08 -0.84
C ALA A 628 -8.71 -5.92 -1.64
N PHE A 629 -9.10 -4.68 -1.32
CA PHE A 629 -8.60 -3.47 -1.97
C PHE A 629 -7.08 -3.27 -1.78
N VAL A 630 -6.59 -3.28 -0.53
CA VAL A 630 -5.17 -2.99 -0.24
C VAL A 630 -4.26 -4.08 -0.77
N TYR A 631 -4.61 -5.35 -0.54
CA TYR A 631 -3.77 -6.46 -0.96
C TYR A 631 -3.74 -6.62 -2.48
N CYS A 632 -4.84 -6.31 -3.18
CA CYS A 632 -4.84 -6.28 -4.64
C CYS A 632 -3.83 -5.25 -5.20
N PHE A 633 -3.84 -4.01 -4.67
CA PHE A 633 -2.86 -3.00 -5.08
C PHE A 633 -1.42 -3.36 -4.73
N THR A 634 -1.22 -3.89 -3.52
CA THR A 634 0.10 -4.29 -3.03
C THR A 634 0.68 -5.39 -3.90
N LEU A 635 -0.09 -6.45 -4.16
CA LEU A 635 0.31 -7.56 -5.01
C LEU A 635 0.56 -7.11 -6.44
N PHE A 636 -0.28 -6.23 -6.99
CA PHE A 636 -0.09 -5.65 -8.32
C PHE A 636 1.22 -4.87 -8.44
N SER A 637 1.51 -3.99 -7.48
CA SER A 637 2.77 -3.24 -7.41
C SER A 637 3.99 -4.16 -7.27
N LYS A 638 3.89 -5.22 -6.46
CA LYS A 638 4.96 -6.21 -6.27
C LYS A 638 5.19 -7.07 -7.51
N LEU A 639 4.12 -7.43 -8.22
CA LEU A 639 4.17 -8.21 -9.46
C LEU A 639 4.86 -7.45 -10.60
N LEU A 640 4.73 -6.12 -10.63
CA LEU A 640 5.32 -5.24 -11.63
C LEU A 640 6.78 -4.85 -11.32
N GLY A 641 7.25 -4.95 -10.07
CA GLY A 641 8.65 -4.72 -9.70
C GLY A 641 9.10 -3.24 -9.69
N PRO A 642 10.39 -2.92 -9.60
CA PRO A 642 10.86 -1.54 -9.34
C PRO A 642 10.88 -0.61 -10.57
N LYS A 643 10.36 -1.04 -11.73
CA LYS A 643 10.31 -0.22 -12.95
C LYS A 643 9.19 0.84 -12.85
N PRO A 644 9.26 1.96 -13.60
CA PRO A 644 8.14 2.90 -13.68
C PRO A 644 6.84 2.15 -14.06
N GLN A 645 5.80 2.30 -13.23
CA GLN A 645 4.54 1.55 -13.33
C GLN A 645 3.33 2.44 -13.62
N GLY A 646 3.53 3.66 -14.10
CA GLY A 646 2.48 4.67 -14.29
C GLY A 646 1.35 4.19 -15.17
N ILE A 647 1.65 3.65 -16.36
CA ILE A 647 0.62 3.09 -17.26
C ILE A 647 -0.20 2.01 -16.55
N MET A 648 0.48 1.07 -15.88
CA MET A 648 -0.18 -0.07 -15.25
C MET A 648 -1.02 0.35 -14.04
N MET A 649 -0.52 1.28 -13.23
CA MET A 649 -1.27 1.91 -12.14
C MET A 649 -2.45 2.74 -12.68
N GLY A 650 -2.30 3.33 -13.86
CA GLY A 650 -3.36 3.98 -14.62
C GLY A 650 -4.43 3.01 -15.10
N LEU A 651 -4.07 1.82 -15.58
CA LEU A 651 -5.00 0.79 -16.04
C LEU A 651 -5.81 0.15 -14.90
N ILE A 652 -5.17 -0.18 -13.77
CA ILE A 652 -5.93 -0.68 -12.60
C ILE A 652 -6.86 0.41 -12.05
N THR A 653 -6.44 1.69 -12.06
CA THR A 653 -7.31 2.82 -11.69
C THR A 653 -8.51 2.93 -12.66
N ALA A 654 -8.24 2.86 -13.96
CA ALA A 654 -9.25 2.89 -15.01
C ALA A 654 -10.29 1.80 -14.81
N SER A 655 -9.87 0.55 -14.55
CA SER A 655 -10.80 -0.55 -14.28
C SER A 655 -11.73 -0.27 -13.09
N GLY A 656 -11.22 0.38 -12.05
CA GLY A 656 -12.05 0.80 -10.91
C GLY A 656 -13.07 1.88 -11.27
N SER A 657 -12.69 2.85 -12.10
CA SER A 657 -13.60 3.87 -12.61
C SER A 657 -14.64 3.29 -13.57
N LEU A 658 -14.28 2.29 -14.38
CA LEU A 658 -15.23 1.53 -15.20
C LEU A 658 -16.28 0.83 -14.33
N ALA A 659 -15.84 0.19 -13.24
CA ALA A 659 -16.75 -0.47 -12.30
C ALA A 659 -17.77 0.51 -11.69
N ARG A 660 -17.34 1.72 -11.31
CA ARG A 660 -18.23 2.79 -10.80
C ARG A 660 -19.14 3.41 -11.86
N CYS A 661 -18.76 3.35 -13.13
CA CYS A 661 -19.61 3.80 -14.23
C CYS A 661 -20.72 2.78 -14.53
N VAL A 662 -20.37 1.49 -14.60
CA VAL A 662 -21.29 0.41 -14.99
C VAL A 662 -22.16 -0.07 -13.82
N GLY A 663 -21.63 -0.10 -12.60
CA GLY A 663 -22.31 -0.61 -11.40
C GLY A 663 -23.70 -0.03 -11.17
N PRO A 664 -23.84 1.31 -11.07
CA PRO A 664 -25.15 1.94 -10.83
C PRO A 664 -26.17 1.69 -11.94
N LEU A 665 -25.72 1.62 -13.20
CA LEU A 665 -26.58 1.34 -14.34
C LEU A 665 -27.08 -0.11 -14.32
N PHE A 666 -26.17 -1.05 -14.05
CA PHE A 666 -26.50 -2.46 -13.90
C PHE A 666 -27.49 -2.68 -12.77
N VAL A 667 -27.23 -2.11 -11.58
CA VAL A 667 -28.06 -2.36 -10.40
C VAL A 667 -29.46 -1.78 -10.55
N THR A 668 -29.58 -0.57 -11.10
CA THR A 668 -30.88 0.09 -11.24
C THR A 668 -31.78 -0.71 -12.17
N PHE A 669 -31.23 -1.21 -13.29
CA PHE A 669 -31.98 -2.01 -14.24
C PHE A 669 -32.38 -3.37 -13.67
N VAL A 670 -31.43 -4.09 -13.05
CA VAL A 670 -31.68 -5.45 -12.53
C VAL A 670 -32.59 -5.41 -11.29
N TYR A 671 -32.42 -4.43 -10.41
CA TYR A 671 -33.24 -4.27 -9.20
C TYR A 671 -34.70 -3.94 -9.53
N ASP A 672 -34.94 -3.01 -10.45
CA ASP A 672 -36.31 -2.65 -10.84
C ASP A 672 -37.02 -3.82 -11.56
N ALA A 673 -36.27 -4.60 -12.36
CA ALA A 673 -36.84 -5.70 -13.15
C ALA A 673 -37.06 -7.00 -12.36
N THR A 674 -36.10 -7.38 -11.51
CA THR A 674 -36.03 -8.73 -10.91
C THR A 674 -36.01 -8.74 -9.39
N GLY A 675 -35.83 -7.57 -8.76
CA GLY A 675 -35.80 -7.43 -7.30
C GLY A 675 -34.44 -7.71 -6.66
N PRO A 676 -34.37 -7.59 -5.33
CA PRO A 676 -33.11 -7.60 -4.58
C PRO A 676 -32.40 -8.96 -4.58
N GLN A 677 -33.13 -10.08 -4.54
CA GLN A 677 -32.51 -11.42 -4.49
C GLN A 677 -31.64 -11.70 -5.71
N ILE A 678 -32.18 -11.53 -6.92
CA ILE A 678 -31.43 -11.74 -8.17
C ILE A 678 -30.33 -10.70 -8.29
N THR A 679 -30.61 -9.44 -7.94
CA THR A 679 -29.59 -8.38 -7.96
C THR A 679 -28.39 -8.76 -7.11
N LEU A 680 -28.59 -9.10 -5.83
CA LEU A 680 -27.51 -9.50 -4.91
C LEU A 680 -26.83 -10.80 -5.36
N ALA A 681 -27.58 -11.77 -5.87
CA ALA A 681 -27.02 -13.04 -6.35
C ALA A 681 -26.11 -12.85 -7.58
N THR A 682 -26.42 -11.91 -8.46
CA THR A 682 -25.52 -11.60 -9.59
C THR A 682 -24.20 -11.00 -9.12
N VAL A 683 -24.20 -10.19 -8.05
CA VAL A 683 -22.97 -9.64 -7.46
C VAL A 683 -22.12 -10.74 -6.82
N ASP A 684 -22.74 -11.62 -6.05
CA ASP A 684 -22.07 -12.78 -5.46
C ASP A 684 -21.55 -13.74 -6.53
N GLY A 685 -22.26 -13.88 -7.66
CA GLY A 685 -21.75 -14.60 -8.82
C GLY A 685 -20.46 -13.98 -9.39
N ILE A 686 -20.40 -12.66 -9.52
CA ILE A 686 -19.19 -11.95 -9.99
C ILE A 686 -18.04 -12.09 -8.98
N LEU A 687 -18.31 -11.96 -7.68
CA LEU A 687 -17.31 -12.16 -6.65
C LEU A 687 -16.84 -13.63 -6.56
N GLY A 688 -17.75 -14.59 -6.72
CA GLY A 688 -17.43 -16.02 -6.80
C GLY A 688 -16.53 -16.35 -8.00
N LEU A 689 -16.83 -15.79 -9.18
CA LEU A 689 -15.96 -15.88 -10.36
C LEU A 689 -14.59 -15.25 -10.11
N ALA A 690 -14.52 -14.13 -9.38
CA ALA A 690 -13.26 -13.52 -8.98
C ALA A 690 -12.46 -14.42 -8.03
N ILE A 691 -13.11 -15.09 -7.07
CA ILE A 691 -12.47 -16.07 -6.18
C ILE A 691 -11.93 -17.26 -6.98
N ILE A 692 -12.71 -17.81 -7.92
CA ILE A 692 -12.27 -18.90 -8.80
C ILE A 692 -11.08 -18.45 -9.66
N LEU A 693 -11.15 -17.26 -10.26
CA LEU A 693 -10.06 -16.70 -11.06
C LEU A 693 -8.77 -16.55 -10.23
N LEU A 694 -8.88 -16.08 -8.99
CA LEU A 694 -7.76 -15.98 -8.06
C LEU A 694 -7.21 -17.35 -7.68
N ALA A 695 -8.06 -18.35 -7.43
CA ALA A 695 -7.66 -19.71 -7.11
C ALA A 695 -6.89 -20.37 -8.28
N VAL A 696 -7.42 -20.26 -9.51
CA VAL A 696 -6.77 -20.79 -10.73
C VAL A 696 -5.42 -20.11 -11.00
N SER A 697 -5.32 -18.81 -10.73
CA SER A 697 -4.11 -18.03 -10.94
C SER A 697 -3.18 -17.94 -9.71
N TYR A 698 -3.50 -18.65 -8.62
CA TYR A 698 -2.82 -18.52 -7.31
C TYR A 698 -1.31 -18.77 -7.39
N TYR A 699 -0.91 -19.81 -8.14
CA TYR A 699 0.50 -20.17 -8.35
C TYR A 699 1.22 -19.24 -9.32
N ARG A 700 0.48 -18.48 -10.12
CA ARG A 700 1.02 -17.54 -11.11
C ARG A 700 1.30 -16.17 -10.50
N LEU A 701 0.45 -15.73 -9.57
CA LEU A 701 0.48 -14.42 -8.90
C LEU A 701 1.56 -14.34 -7.82
N VAL A 702 2.80 -14.59 -8.21
CA VAL A 702 3.96 -14.58 -7.32
C VAL A 702 4.77 -13.30 -7.56
N PRO A 703 5.09 -12.51 -6.50
CA PRO A 703 5.92 -11.32 -6.61
C PRO A 703 7.25 -11.55 -7.33
N LEU A 704 7.70 -10.57 -8.13
CA LEU A 704 9.03 -10.59 -8.76
C LEU A 704 10.11 -10.71 -7.68
N GLY A 705 10.85 -11.83 -7.68
CA GLY A 705 11.90 -12.14 -6.69
C GLY A 705 11.68 -13.45 -5.92
N HIS A 706 10.48 -14.02 -5.97
CA HIS A 706 10.24 -15.40 -5.57
C HIS A 706 10.50 -16.32 -6.78
N LYS A 707 11.56 -17.13 -6.77
CA LYS A 707 11.84 -18.05 -7.89
C LYS A 707 10.65 -19.02 -8.06
N ARG A 708 10.11 -19.11 -9.28
CA ARG A 708 9.23 -20.21 -9.70
C ARG A 708 10.03 -21.50 -9.68
N GLY A 709 9.90 -22.29 -8.61
CA GLY A 709 10.24 -23.71 -8.66
C GLY A 709 9.27 -24.40 -9.60
N PHE A 710 9.59 -24.46 -10.89
CA PHE A 710 8.87 -25.28 -11.86
C PHE A 710 9.14 -26.75 -11.53
N SER A 711 8.26 -27.36 -10.73
CA SER A 711 8.09 -28.82 -10.75
C SER A 711 7.16 -29.14 -11.92
N LYS A 712 7.75 -29.38 -13.09
CA LYS A 712 7.05 -30.15 -14.13
C LYS A 712 6.97 -31.59 -13.60
N ARG A 713 5.80 -32.02 -13.15
CA ARG A 713 5.49 -33.45 -13.05
C ARG A 713 5.02 -33.91 -14.42
N LEU A 714 5.82 -34.76 -15.04
CA LEU A 714 5.34 -35.86 -15.87
C LEU A 714 4.61 -36.86 -14.98
#